data_AF-A0A6N1E5A3-F1
#
_entry.id   AF-A0A6N1E5A3-F1
#
_cell.length_a   1.000
_cell.length_b   1.000
_cell.length_c   1.000
_cell.angle_alpha   90.00
_cell.angle_beta   90.00
_cell.angle_gamma   90.00
#
_symmetry.space_group_name_H-M   'P 1'
#
loop_
_entity.id
_entity.type
_entity.pdbx_description
1 polymer ?
#
loop_
_entity_poly.entity_id
_entity_poly.type
_entity_poly.pdbx_seq_one_letter_code
_entity_poly.pdbx_strand_id
1 'polypeptide(L)'
;MLNAKTLNSVKDYDLGLASNPINSLNYIKYPSVNKILPSLVESPIKSGPNEAIKRIANIPRMNWGLHQSEDGTVDSFLKENPNPENSGMFYSLDNFGSAPGTLNTDQTEYYAVNSIITTNNKFLTSNIFLNDGQSKWSNGDSVTADDYIDGIHYILDLETGSQRITSTLQRKFKNANELMQAQQEYIQKHNVAFKNPFAYPPVVNVNGKWEYDVFNPEYQPWGSQNIGDEEDVLKIKNNALALGLYSGRMYWNYDNKTILSAIPYSPDFDFEAEETLVMLPNPEYSLKLHTEKELESIPQRLPKRIRKYLYFDPKQTVSDDFKALLRESRSLKHKMGDLKYSEETKEEYIEKINKIYKNLVSNGQTTVNNDFITKLEPKKYFKNRLLGLDEYTLRIGYDEYEPSSINSAYRDLEGELIPVNRLFIESIGGIKEFGLKKENFLTNGPFNIDDLVLGPQGYVLLTKNNQYYSASKTISNRIKIFFSNEPNINSAMFEDGYISATRIPSVLQWQYWSDLNTRKYMNKSNGFGTIALGFNLDKETNKDSFVNDQDLRNAIYYAIDRNEMLNIVGWNTSFPVITWTAFGQASSSFGDAVEAGFEHDYMFAKYGKYPEDKKDSSNYLNQNVFKKAQEKAETNEWGIPIPVQNYTHIDHISKAMKFETVDRTDKGYHLDVARAYLNKFKEKHPGLNHVTLKFISNSTDEQKNAGLALKDFMQKAFGDFIEIDIKNLPENVYEDWRTTGKFDLIYRNFDTFGSDIYSYIRVFLKPDEINSKQQKTTGFRNNPVGSWIYNDYFKDLGYSRDENNNLVIKNEADKAKIEDLKQRLRILGGEEAPNKPKGPNVWEKIVDLSVMYNNESLNDYTQRYLRFFTSQFTDKEKEEGWTEVIAFAVIAGFEKIVRETAPVIPLMEVDTYWEVTRVNGVSGLYSYSLQYAYDVLNPPAANLPTIIK
;
A
#
# COMPACT_ATOMS: atom_id res chain seq x y z
N MET A 1 7.27 27.13 44.48
CA MET A 1 5.84 27.20 44.85
C MET A 1 5.26 28.49 44.32
N LEU A 2 4.73 28.47 43.10
CA LEU A 2 3.85 29.48 42.52
C LEU A 2 2.62 28.71 42.03
N ASN A 3 1.44 29.17 42.46
CA ASN A 3 0.17 28.46 42.45
C ASN A 3 -0.26 27.99 41.05
N ALA A 4 -0.31 26.67 40.85
CA ALA A 4 -1.14 26.03 39.85
C ALA A 4 -2.62 26.21 40.25
N LYS A 5 -3.21 27.33 39.87
CA LYS A 5 -4.67 27.44 39.69
C LYS A 5 -4.96 27.21 38.22
N THR A 6 -4.88 25.95 37.79
CA THR A 6 -5.55 25.51 36.56
C THR A 6 -7.05 25.50 36.83
N LEU A 7 -7.79 26.25 36.02
CA LEU A 7 -9.22 26.09 35.88
C LEU A 7 -9.48 24.62 35.49
N ASN A 8 -9.91 23.80 36.44
CA ASN A 8 -10.50 22.49 36.17
C ASN A 8 -11.81 22.71 35.40
N SER A 9 -11.74 22.87 34.08
CA SER A 9 -12.81 22.32 33.26
C SER A 9 -12.74 20.82 33.50
N VAL A 10 -13.77 20.26 34.15
CA VAL A 10 -13.86 18.80 34.35
C VAL A 10 -13.98 18.20 32.95
N LYS A 11 -12.87 17.70 32.41
CA LYS A 11 -12.86 16.98 31.14
C LYS A 11 -13.61 15.66 31.34
N ASP A 12 -14.49 15.35 30.41
CA ASP A 12 -15.28 14.11 30.42
C ASP A 12 -14.56 12.97 29.67
N TYR A 13 -13.25 13.11 29.41
CA TYR A 13 -12.43 12.16 28.68
C TYR A 13 -11.03 12.01 29.33
N ASP A 14 -10.43 10.84 29.16
CA ASP A 14 -9.14 10.47 29.74
C ASP A 14 -7.96 10.98 28.90
N LEU A 15 -8.14 11.00 27.57
CA LEU A 15 -7.12 11.35 26.60
C LEU A 15 -7.69 12.26 25.50
N GLY A 16 -6.99 13.37 25.24
CA GLY A 16 -7.33 14.30 24.16
C GLY A 16 -6.26 14.31 23.07
N LEU A 17 -6.66 14.29 21.80
CA LEU A 17 -5.75 14.34 20.65
C LEU A 17 -6.29 15.27 19.57
N ALA A 18 -5.44 15.64 18.61
CA ALA A 18 -5.82 16.44 17.45
C ALA A 18 -5.45 15.74 16.13
N SER A 19 -6.39 15.70 15.20
CA SER A 19 -6.21 15.15 13.86
C SER A 19 -6.70 16.14 12.81
N ASN A 20 -6.26 15.95 11.56
CA ASN A 20 -6.80 16.69 10.43
C ASN A 20 -8.33 16.47 10.34
N PRO A 21 -9.11 17.49 9.95
CA PRO A 21 -10.54 17.34 9.74
C PRO A 21 -10.89 16.26 8.72
N ILE A 22 -11.92 15.48 9.03
CA ILE A 22 -12.49 14.47 8.14
C ILE A 22 -13.96 14.80 7.85
N ASN A 23 -14.41 14.49 6.64
CA ASN A 23 -15.80 14.72 6.21
C ASN A 23 -16.62 13.42 6.12
N SER A 24 -16.00 12.26 6.37
CA SER A 24 -16.62 10.94 6.35
C SER A 24 -15.72 9.94 7.08
N LEU A 25 -16.30 8.88 7.64
CA LEU A 25 -15.61 7.70 8.17
C LEU A 25 -15.38 6.60 7.11
N ASN A 26 -15.78 6.83 5.86
CA ASN A 26 -15.67 5.86 4.78
C ASN A 26 -14.20 5.60 4.40
N TYR A 27 -13.58 4.63 5.07
CA TYR A 27 -12.18 4.24 4.89
C TYR A 27 -11.91 3.42 3.62
N ILE A 28 -12.97 3.02 2.91
CA ILE A 28 -12.87 2.42 1.57
C ILE A 28 -12.61 3.52 0.54
N LYS A 29 -13.31 4.66 0.64
CA LYS A 29 -13.21 5.75 -0.33
C LYS A 29 -12.11 6.75 -0.01
N TYR A 30 -11.92 7.12 1.26
CA TYR A 30 -11.14 8.28 1.66
C TYR A 30 -9.97 7.92 2.59
N PRO A 31 -8.70 8.14 2.18
CA PRO A 31 -7.53 7.95 3.02
C PRO A 31 -7.49 8.83 4.27
N SER A 32 -8.25 9.94 4.29
CA SER A 32 -8.27 10.90 5.42
C SER A 32 -8.63 10.26 6.78
N VAL A 33 -9.29 9.10 6.77
CA VAL A 33 -9.71 8.36 7.98
C VAL A 33 -8.58 7.51 8.57
N ASN A 34 -7.54 7.19 7.78
CA ASN A 34 -6.50 6.21 8.12
C ASN A 34 -5.80 6.51 9.46
N LYS A 35 -5.70 7.78 9.85
CA LYS A 35 -5.12 8.13 11.15
C LYS A 35 -5.95 7.62 12.32
N ILE A 36 -7.28 7.72 12.26
CA ILE A 36 -8.20 7.38 13.37
C ILE A 36 -8.65 5.91 13.32
N LEU A 37 -8.72 5.37 12.11
CA LEU A 37 -9.28 4.04 11.82
C LEU A 37 -8.76 2.89 12.70
N PRO A 38 -7.46 2.79 13.04
CA PRO A 38 -6.95 1.65 13.83
C PRO A 38 -7.53 1.54 15.25
N SER A 39 -8.17 2.61 15.77
CA SER A 39 -8.90 2.56 17.04
C SER A 39 -10.33 2.00 16.90
N LEU A 40 -10.86 1.96 15.68
CA LEU A 40 -12.25 1.61 15.36
C LEU A 40 -12.35 0.26 14.66
N VAL A 41 -11.46 0.01 13.70
CA VAL A 41 -11.43 -1.19 12.86
C VAL A 41 -10.04 -1.80 12.89
N GLU A 42 -9.95 -3.09 13.21
CA GLU A 42 -8.69 -3.84 13.29
C GLU A 42 -8.41 -4.67 12.03
N SER A 43 -7.19 -4.46 11.55
CA SER A 43 -6.44 -5.32 10.62
C SER A 43 -5.92 -6.59 11.33
N PRO A 44 -5.29 -7.55 10.61
CA PRO A 44 -4.73 -8.75 11.22
C PRO A 44 -3.78 -8.47 12.40
N ILE A 45 -2.87 -7.51 12.23
CA ILE A 45 -2.03 -6.95 13.30
C ILE A 45 -2.25 -5.46 13.42
N LYS A 46 -1.81 -4.89 14.54
CA LYS A 46 -1.82 -3.44 14.77
C LYS A 46 -0.57 -3.04 15.54
N SER A 47 -0.25 -1.75 15.53
CA SER A 47 0.82 -1.21 16.36
C SER A 47 0.59 -1.56 17.83
N GLY A 48 1.57 -2.23 18.42
CA GLY A 48 1.57 -2.69 19.80
C GLY A 48 1.96 -1.60 20.79
N PRO A 49 1.92 -1.93 22.09
CA PRO A 49 2.33 -1.00 23.12
C PRO A 49 3.83 -0.75 23.07
N ASN A 50 4.26 0.39 23.60
CA ASN A 50 5.69 0.62 23.84
C ASN A 50 6.27 -0.37 24.88
N GLU A 51 7.59 -0.48 24.96
CA GLU A 51 8.29 -1.47 25.81
C GLU A 51 7.91 -1.41 27.30
N ALA A 52 7.52 -0.24 27.81
CA ALA A 52 7.05 -0.10 29.18
C ALA A 52 5.73 -0.83 29.40
N ILE A 53 4.77 -0.64 28.50
CA ILE A 53 3.44 -1.26 28.59
C ILE A 53 3.45 -2.70 28.06
N LYS A 54 4.32 -3.06 27.11
CA LYS A 54 4.43 -4.42 26.56
C LYS A 54 4.59 -5.50 27.63
N ARG A 55 5.40 -5.23 28.67
CA ARG A 55 5.59 -6.13 29.82
C ARG A 55 4.37 -6.25 30.72
N ILE A 56 3.54 -5.20 30.80
CA ILE A 56 2.33 -5.16 31.64
C ILE A 56 1.16 -5.82 30.89
N ALA A 57 1.03 -5.56 29.59
CA ALA A 57 -0.08 -6.02 28.76
C ALA A 57 0.02 -7.50 28.33
N ASN A 58 1.17 -8.15 28.57
CA ASN A 58 1.44 -9.54 28.20
C ASN A 58 1.02 -9.83 26.75
N ILE A 59 1.65 -9.13 25.81
CA ILE A 59 1.33 -9.26 24.39
C ILE A 59 1.70 -10.68 23.91
N PRO A 60 0.76 -11.43 23.32
CA PRO A 60 1.05 -12.76 22.80
C PRO A 60 2.11 -12.71 21.70
N ARG A 61 2.97 -13.72 21.66
CA ARG A 61 3.86 -13.93 20.52
C ARG A 61 3.05 -14.37 19.31
N MET A 62 3.47 -13.92 18.13
CA MET A 62 2.86 -14.26 16.84
C MET A 62 3.99 -14.57 15.87
N ASN A 63 4.06 -15.79 15.36
CA ASN A 63 5.10 -16.19 14.41
C ASN A 63 4.59 -16.03 12.99
N TRP A 64 5.52 -15.62 12.13
CA TRP A 64 5.38 -15.56 10.69
C TRP A 64 6.33 -16.57 10.06
N GLY A 65 5.82 -17.74 9.69
CA GLY A 65 6.59 -18.83 9.05
C GLY A 65 6.97 -18.51 7.60
N LEU A 66 8.19 -18.87 7.21
CA LEU A 66 8.74 -18.59 5.88
C LEU A 66 9.15 -19.88 5.17
N HIS A 67 8.66 -20.07 3.95
CA HIS A 67 8.97 -21.19 3.09
C HIS A 67 9.63 -20.68 1.82
N GLN A 68 10.77 -21.24 1.44
CA GLN A 68 11.53 -20.75 0.29
C GLN A 68 11.18 -21.54 -0.98
N SER A 69 10.91 -20.83 -2.07
CA SER A 69 10.75 -21.38 -3.43
C SER A 69 12.02 -21.14 -4.24
N GLU A 70 12.66 -22.22 -4.71
CA GLU A 70 13.89 -22.15 -5.50
C GLU A 70 13.65 -21.53 -6.89
N ASP A 71 12.57 -21.94 -7.56
CA ASP A 71 12.19 -21.44 -8.89
C ASP A 71 11.45 -20.09 -8.85
N GLY A 72 11.21 -19.53 -7.66
CA GLY A 72 10.56 -18.23 -7.50
C GLY A 72 9.06 -18.20 -7.80
N THR A 73 8.39 -19.37 -7.87
CA THR A 73 6.93 -19.45 -8.06
C THR A 73 6.23 -20.19 -6.93
N VAL A 74 4.94 -19.93 -6.74
CA VAL A 74 4.13 -20.66 -5.75
C VAL A 74 3.84 -22.09 -6.22
N ASP A 75 3.62 -22.29 -7.53
CA ASP A 75 3.23 -23.59 -8.07
C ASP A 75 4.35 -24.62 -8.04
N SER A 76 5.60 -24.22 -8.31
CA SER A 76 6.76 -25.10 -8.14
C SER A 76 6.87 -25.55 -6.68
N PHE A 77 6.78 -24.62 -5.73
CA PHE A 77 6.86 -24.93 -4.31
C PHE A 77 5.77 -25.90 -3.85
N LEU A 78 4.49 -25.66 -4.19
CA LEU A 78 3.37 -26.49 -3.78
C LEU A 78 3.43 -27.91 -4.38
N LYS A 79 4.01 -28.07 -5.57
CA LYS A 79 4.20 -29.37 -6.22
C LYS A 79 5.18 -30.24 -5.44
N GLU A 80 6.26 -29.65 -4.94
CA GLU A 80 7.27 -30.34 -4.13
C GLU A 80 6.85 -30.48 -2.66
N ASN A 81 6.02 -29.55 -2.18
CA ASN A 81 5.59 -29.45 -0.79
C ASN A 81 4.05 -29.42 -0.71
N PRO A 82 3.38 -30.57 -0.90
CA PRO A 82 1.91 -30.63 -0.96
C PRO A 82 1.22 -30.37 0.39
N ASN A 83 1.92 -30.52 1.52
CA ASN A 83 1.45 -30.11 2.86
C ASN A 83 2.65 -29.93 3.82
N PRO A 84 3.40 -28.82 3.71
CA PRO A 84 4.63 -28.61 4.49
C PRO A 84 4.33 -28.40 5.97
N GLU A 85 5.23 -28.80 6.87
CA GLU A 85 5.16 -28.46 8.31
C GLU A 85 5.37 -26.97 8.59
N ASN A 86 5.14 -26.53 9.83
CA ASN A 86 5.50 -25.16 10.22
C ASN A 86 7.00 -24.97 9.98
N SER A 87 7.36 -23.86 9.33
CA SER A 87 8.76 -23.62 8.98
C SER A 87 9.66 -23.49 10.21
N GLY A 88 10.88 -24.00 10.10
CA GLY A 88 11.96 -23.69 11.04
C GLY A 88 12.46 -22.24 10.93
N MET A 89 12.16 -21.56 9.82
CA MET A 89 12.47 -20.16 9.59
C MET A 89 11.21 -19.31 9.84
N PHE A 90 11.28 -18.37 10.78
CA PHE A 90 10.16 -17.49 11.07
C PHE A 90 10.61 -16.14 11.62
N TYR A 91 9.76 -15.13 11.47
CA TYR A 91 9.84 -13.87 12.20
C TYR A 91 8.85 -13.85 13.36
N SER A 92 9.19 -13.21 14.47
CA SER A 92 8.25 -12.93 15.56
C SER A 92 7.64 -11.54 15.32
N LEU A 93 6.36 -11.46 14.98
CA LEU A 93 5.71 -10.18 14.63
C LEU A 93 5.68 -9.21 15.83
N ASP A 94 5.63 -9.71 17.06
CA ASP A 94 5.70 -8.88 18.27
C ASP A 94 7.08 -8.20 18.46
N ASN A 95 8.14 -8.72 17.83
CA ASN A 95 9.45 -8.05 17.80
C ASN A 95 9.49 -6.89 16.80
N PHE A 96 8.57 -6.83 15.83
CA PHE A 96 8.35 -5.65 14.99
C PHE A 96 7.52 -4.57 15.70
N GLY A 97 7.22 -4.74 17.00
CA GLY A 97 6.41 -3.80 17.78
C GLY A 97 4.91 -3.96 17.54
N SER A 98 4.47 -5.05 16.93
CA SER A 98 3.04 -5.34 16.70
C SER A 98 2.36 -6.01 17.88
N ALA A 99 1.05 -5.85 17.94
CA ALA A 99 0.13 -6.64 18.76
C ALA A 99 -0.91 -7.33 17.88
N PRO A 100 -1.56 -8.40 18.37
CA PRO A 100 -2.66 -9.04 17.64
C PRO A 100 -3.80 -8.02 17.41
N GLY A 101 -4.24 -7.92 16.15
CA GLY A 101 -5.52 -7.34 15.78
C GLY A 101 -6.54 -8.45 15.72
N THR A 102 -6.90 -8.92 14.52
CA THR A 102 -7.79 -10.08 14.32
C THR A 102 -7.05 -11.42 14.16
N LEU A 103 -5.72 -11.45 14.19
CA LEU A 103 -4.92 -12.68 14.08
C LEU A 103 -5.18 -13.68 15.21
N ASN A 104 -5.10 -14.97 14.87
CA ASN A 104 -5.04 -16.03 15.87
C ASN A 104 -3.71 -15.98 16.62
N THR A 105 -3.79 -16.15 17.94
CA THR A 105 -2.62 -16.20 18.83
C THR A 105 -2.32 -17.61 19.33
N ASP A 106 -3.21 -18.58 19.08
CA ASP A 106 -2.90 -19.98 19.31
C ASP A 106 -2.01 -20.49 18.17
N GLN A 107 -0.83 -20.96 18.54
CA GLN A 107 0.21 -21.40 17.62
C GLN A 107 0.65 -22.84 17.84
N THR A 108 -0.17 -23.65 18.51
CA THR A 108 0.14 -25.07 18.74
C THR A 108 0.17 -25.88 17.45
N GLU A 109 -0.69 -25.55 16.49
CA GLU A 109 -0.82 -26.27 15.22
C GLU A 109 -0.33 -25.44 14.03
N TYR A 110 -0.69 -24.16 13.97
CA TYR A 110 -0.37 -23.24 12.87
C TYR A 110 0.34 -22.00 13.38
N TYR A 111 1.39 -21.54 12.71
CA TYR A 111 1.82 -20.15 12.92
C TYR A 111 0.77 -19.17 12.43
N ALA A 112 0.68 -18.01 13.09
CA ALA A 112 -0.35 -17.01 12.83
C ALA A 112 -0.36 -16.53 11.37
N VAL A 113 0.83 -16.43 10.77
CA VAL A 113 1.02 -16.15 9.34
C VAL A 113 2.04 -17.13 8.78
N ASN A 114 1.83 -17.59 7.55
CA ASN A 114 2.82 -18.35 6.80
C ASN A 114 3.03 -17.73 5.42
N SER A 115 4.20 -17.82 4.84
CA SER A 115 4.47 -17.25 3.53
C SER A 115 5.43 -18.07 2.71
N ILE A 116 5.24 -18.03 1.40
CA ILE A 116 6.20 -18.54 0.43
C ILE A 116 6.98 -17.35 -0.11
N ILE A 117 8.29 -17.43 -0.05
CA ILE A 117 9.24 -16.39 -0.45
C ILE A 117 10.19 -16.90 -1.53
N THR A 118 10.72 -16.00 -2.34
CA THR A 118 11.83 -16.28 -3.26
C THR A 118 13.14 -16.44 -2.49
N THR A 119 14.19 -16.87 -3.18
CA THR A 119 15.54 -16.97 -2.61
C THR A 119 16.15 -15.63 -2.16
N ASN A 120 15.61 -14.51 -2.64
CA ASN A 120 16.02 -13.15 -2.25
C ASN A 120 15.04 -12.50 -1.26
N ASN A 121 14.34 -13.30 -0.44
CA ASN A 121 13.43 -12.84 0.61
C ASN A 121 12.26 -11.95 0.11
N LYS A 122 11.79 -12.16 -1.13
CA LYS A 122 10.58 -11.49 -1.64
C LYS A 122 9.36 -12.40 -1.50
N PHE A 123 8.24 -11.85 -1.07
CA PHE A 123 7.01 -12.56 -0.75
C PHE A 123 6.16 -12.81 -1.99
N LEU A 124 5.86 -14.08 -2.25
CA LEU A 124 5.00 -14.53 -3.34
C LEU A 124 3.56 -14.71 -2.89
N THR A 125 3.35 -15.21 -1.67
CA THR A 125 2.02 -15.38 -1.07
C THR A 125 2.14 -15.44 0.44
N SER A 126 1.09 -14.99 1.13
CA SER A 126 0.95 -15.12 2.59
C SER A 126 -0.41 -15.71 2.93
N ASN A 127 -0.43 -16.68 3.83
CA ASN A 127 -1.63 -17.20 4.46
C ASN A 127 -1.73 -16.65 5.89
N ILE A 128 -2.90 -16.17 6.26
CA ILE A 128 -3.20 -15.41 7.47
C ILE A 128 -4.32 -16.13 8.22
N PHE A 129 -4.03 -16.60 9.43
CA PHE A 129 -5.01 -17.25 10.29
C PHE A 129 -5.65 -16.23 11.23
N LEU A 130 -6.95 -15.99 11.06
CA LEU A 130 -7.75 -15.12 11.93
C LEU A 130 -8.17 -15.86 13.20
N ASN A 131 -8.60 -15.12 14.22
CA ASN A 131 -8.91 -15.61 15.56
C ASN A 131 -10.25 -16.35 15.69
N ASP A 132 -10.63 -17.12 14.67
CA ASP A 132 -11.76 -18.06 14.68
C ASP A 132 -13.07 -17.45 15.20
N GLY A 133 -13.35 -16.21 14.78
CA GLY A 133 -14.58 -15.49 15.10
C GLY A 133 -14.62 -14.87 16.50
N GLN A 134 -13.50 -14.79 17.23
CA GLN A 134 -13.43 -13.98 18.46
C GLN A 134 -13.59 -12.49 18.18
N SER A 135 -13.07 -12.00 17.05
CA SER A 135 -13.34 -10.65 16.58
C SER A 135 -14.77 -10.54 16.07
N LYS A 136 -15.54 -9.57 16.60
CA LYS A 136 -16.92 -9.30 16.20
C LYS A 136 -17.07 -7.86 15.74
N TRP A 137 -17.86 -7.66 14.69
CA TRP A 137 -18.42 -6.36 14.36
C TRP A 137 -19.39 -5.90 15.46
N SER A 138 -19.59 -4.59 15.57
CA SER A 138 -20.46 -3.98 16.59
C SER A 138 -21.94 -4.39 16.50
N ASN A 139 -22.36 -4.99 15.38
CA ASN A 139 -23.68 -5.61 15.19
C ASN A 139 -23.73 -7.09 15.63
N GLY A 140 -22.61 -7.68 16.06
CA GLY A 140 -22.48 -9.06 16.53
C GLY A 140 -21.97 -10.06 15.50
N ASP A 141 -21.86 -9.68 14.21
CA ASP A 141 -21.35 -10.56 13.17
C ASP A 141 -19.87 -10.91 13.41
N SER A 142 -19.46 -12.14 13.09
CA SER A 142 -18.05 -12.52 13.09
C SER A 142 -17.29 -11.74 12.02
N VAL A 143 -16.05 -11.34 12.33
CA VAL A 143 -15.10 -10.88 11.31
C VAL A 143 -14.50 -12.10 10.61
N THR A 144 -14.64 -12.21 9.29
CA THR A 144 -14.14 -13.35 8.51
C THR A 144 -13.08 -12.92 7.49
N ALA A 145 -12.40 -13.89 6.86
CA ALA A 145 -11.47 -13.65 5.76
C ALA A 145 -12.14 -12.91 4.59
N ASP A 146 -13.42 -13.18 4.36
CA ASP A 146 -14.19 -12.57 3.28
C ASP A 146 -14.34 -11.05 3.48
N ASP A 147 -14.46 -10.56 4.73
CA ASP A 147 -14.55 -9.12 5.00
C ASP A 147 -13.30 -8.37 4.51
N TYR A 148 -12.13 -9.00 4.51
CA TYR A 148 -10.88 -8.42 3.98
C TYR A 148 -10.88 -8.41 2.45
N ILE A 149 -11.35 -9.50 1.83
CA ILE A 149 -11.51 -9.62 0.38
C ILE A 149 -12.49 -8.55 -0.11
N ASP A 150 -13.63 -8.42 0.55
CA ASP A 150 -14.68 -7.44 0.27
C ASP A 150 -14.16 -6.01 0.29
N GLY A 151 -13.27 -5.70 1.24
CA GLY A 151 -12.64 -4.38 1.37
C GLY A 151 -11.79 -4.02 0.15
N ILE A 152 -10.94 -4.93 -0.31
CA ILE A 152 -10.13 -4.72 -1.51
C ILE A 152 -11.00 -4.71 -2.77
N HIS A 153 -12.01 -5.58 -2.86
CA HIS A 153 -12.97 -5.56 -3.97
C HIS A 153 -13.67 -4.20 -4.08
N TYR A 154 -14.14 -3.62 -2.98
CA TYR A 154 -14.71 -2.28 -3.04
C TYR A 154 -13.70 -1.21 -3.51
N ILE A 155 -12.44 -1.29 -3.08
CA ILE A 155 -11.43 -0.32 -3.49
C ILE A 155 -11.14 -0.44 -4.99
N LEU A 156 -11.06 -1.67 -5.52
CA LEU A 156 -10.74 -1.95 -6.93
C LEU A 156 -11.96 -1.91 -7.87
N ASP A 157 -13.17 -1.69 -7.35
CA ASP A 157 -14.35 -1.39 -8.16
C ASP A 157 -14.32 0.09 -8.58
N LEU A 158 -14.24 0.33 -9.90
CA LEU A 158 -14.24 1.70 -10.43
C LEU A 158 -15.52 2.48 -10.13
N GLU A 159 -16.67 1.82 -9.93
CA GLU A 159 -17.92 2.51 -9.54
C GLU A 159 -17.89 3.06 -8.12
N THR A 160 -17.07 2.48 -7.24
CA THR A 160 -16.88 3.00 -5.87
C THR A 160 -16.26 4.39 -5.88
N GLY A 161 -15.38 4.67 -6.86
CA GLY A 161 -14.60 5.90 -6.93
C GLY A 161 -13.67 6.06 -5.73
N SER A 162 -12.99 4.98 -5.33
CA SER A 162 -12.06 5.00 -4.20
C SER A 162 -10.78 5.78 -4.53
N GLN A 163 -10.36 6.66 -3.62
CA GLN A 163 -9.07 7.35 -3.71
C GLN A 163 -7.89 6.44 -3.32
N ARG A 164 -8.17 5.22 -2.83
CA ARG A 164 -7.16 4.24 -2.40
C ARG A 164 -6.66 3.32 -3.51
N ILE A 165 -7.26 3.37 -4.71
CA ILE A 165 -6.87 2.51 -5.85
C ILE A 165 -5.35 2.51 -6.03
N THR A 166 -4.74 3.70 -6.11
CA THR A 166 -3.29 3.83 -6.35
C THR A 166 -2.46 3.19 -5.23
N SER A 167 -2.78 3.43 -3.95
CA SER A 167 -2.09 2.80 -2.82
C SER A 167 -2.30 1.29 -2.78
N THR A 168 -3.47 0.80 -3.16
CA THR A 168 -3.79 -0.63 -3.22
C THR A 168 -3.05 -1.34 -4.36
N LEU A 169 -2.91 -0.70 -5.52
CA LEU A 169 -2.12 -1.25 -6.64
C LEU A 169 -0.62 -1.36 -6.30
N GLN A 170 -0.10 -0.46 -5.46
CA GLN A 170 1.29 -0.52 -4.98
C GLN A 170 1.58 -1.69 -4.05
N ARG A 171 0.54 -2.36 -3.55
CA ARG A 171 0.68 -3.57 -2.73
C ARG A 171 1.01 -4.80 -3.56
N LYS A 172 0.91 -4.69 -4.89
CA LYS A 172 1.30 -5.73 -5.85
C LYS A 172 0.50 -7.01 -5.68
N PHE A 173 -0.76 -6.88 -5.26
CA PHE A 173 -1.68 -8.02 -5.26
C PHE A 173 -1.81 -8.55 -6.70
N LYS A 174 -1.75 -9.88 -6.83
CA LYS A 174 -1.76 -10.57 -8.12
C LYS A 174 -2.99 -10.14 -8.93
N ASN A 175 -2.81 -9.85 -10.22
CA ASN A 175 -3.86 -9.44 -11.16
C ASN A 175 -4.61 -8.13 -10.82
N ALA A 176 -4.21 -7.36 -9.81
CA ALA A 176 -4.89 -6.12 -9.46
C ALA A 176 -4.76 -5.05 -10.57
N ASN A 177 -3.58 -4.91 -11.17
CA ASN A 177 -3.37 -3.97 -12.28
C ASN A 177 -4.17 -4.38 -13.53
N GLU A 178 -4.15 -5.67 -13.86
CA GLU A 178 -4.84 -6.26 -15.00
C GLU A 178 -6.35 -6.14 -14.85
N LEU A 179 -6.89 -6.30 -13.65
CA LEU A 179 -8.30 -6.06 -13.36
C LEU A 179 -8.69 -4.59 -13.56
N MET A 180 -7.88 -3.66 -13.05
CA MET A 180 -8.12 -2.23 -13.25
C MET A 180 -8.07 -1.85 -14.73
N GLN A 181 -7.11 -2.40 -15.47
CA GLN A 181 -7.00 -2.19 -16.91
C GLN A 181 -8.22 -2.77 -17.65
N ALA A 182 -8.66 -4.00 -17.34
CA ALA A 182 -9.82 -4.61 -17.97
C ALA A 182 -11.11 -3.79 -17.75
N GLN A 183 -11.31 -3.26 -16.54
CA GLN A 183 -12.45 -2.36 -16.27
C GLN A 183 -12.33 -1.04 -17.04
N GLN A 184 -11.14 -0.46 -17.16
CA GLN A 184 -10.91 0.76 -17.95
C GLN A 184 -11.16 0.52 -19.44
N GLU A 185 -10.67 -0.57 -20.00
CA GLU A 185 -10.91 -0.97 -21.39
C GLU A 185 -12.40 -1.20 -21.67
N TYR A 186 -13.13 -1.80 -20.72
CA TYR A 186 -14.58 -1.95 -20.81
C TYR A 186 -15.26 -0.58 -20.88
N ILE A 187 -14.91 0.36 -19.98
CA ILE A 187 -15.46 1.73 -19.98
C ILE A 187 -15.17 2.43 -21.32
N GLN A 188 -13.95 2.28 -21.86
CA GLN A 188 -13.55 2.88 -23.13
C GLN A 188 -14.38 2.36 -24.31
N LYS A 189 -14.70 1.05 -24.33
CA LYS A 189 -15.45 0.43 -25.41
C LYS A 189 -16.96 0.69 -25.31
N HIS A 190 -17.50 0.63 -24.10
CA HIS A 190 -18.95 0.62 -23.87
C HIS A 190 -19.51 1.94 -23.33
N ASN A 191 -18.64 2.92 -23.02
CA ASN A 191 -18.97 4.23 -22.41
C ASN A 191 -19.70 4.14 -21.05
N VAL A 192 -19.68 2.98 -20.40
CA VAL A 192 -20.26 2.73 -19.08
C VAL A 192 -19.36 1.78 -18.30
N ALA A 193 -19.33 1.92 -16.97
CA ALA A 193 -18.64 0.95 -16.12
C ALA A 193 -19.42 -0.36 -16.05
N PHE A 194 -18.70 -1.49 -16.04
CA PHE A 194 -19.30 -2.79 -15.78
C PHE A 194 -19.68 -2.86 -14.30
N LYS A 195 -20.97 -3.07 -14.02
CA LYS A 195 -21.47 -3.13 -12.64
C LYS A 195 -21.09 -4.43 -11.99
N ASN A 196 -20.74 -4.38 -10.70
CA ASN A 196 -20.44 -5.56 -9.89
C ASN A 196 -19.35 -6.46 -10.54
N PRO A 197 -18.13 -5.94 -10.77
CA PRO A 197 -17.04 -6.69 -11.40
C PRO A 197 -16.59 -7.93 -10.62
N PHE A 198 -16.99 -8.04 -9.34
CA PHE A 198 -16.72 -9.16 -8.44
C PHE A 198 -17.91 -10.12 -8.25
N ALA A 199 -18.99 -9.90 -8.99
CA ALA A 199 -20.17 -10.76 -9.04
C ALA A 199 -20.76 -11.13 -7.66
N TYR A 200 -20.88 -10.17 -6.74
CA TYR A 200 -21.59 -10.40 -5.47
C TYR A 200 -23.09 -10.63 -5.71
N PRO A 201 -23.73 -11.57 -4.98
CA PRO A 201 -25.18 -11.72 -5.02
C PRO A 201 -25.92 -10.51 -4.44
N PRO A 202 -27.17 -10.26 -4.85
CA PRO A 202 -28.03 -9.27 -4.19
C PRO A 202 -28.29 -9.67 -2.73
N VAL A 203 -28.63 -8.69 -1.89
CA VAL A 203 -28.94 -8.92 -0.47
C VAL A 203 -30.45 -8.91 -0.23
N VAL A 204 -30.92 -9.78 0.66
CA VAL A 204 -32.33 -9.90 1.05
C VAL A 204 -32.47 -9.94 2.56
N ASN A 205 -33.54 -9.35 3.09
CA ASN A 205 -33.86 -9.42 4.51
C ASN A 205 -34.80 -10.60 4.76
N VAL A 206 -34.32 -11.62 5.48
CA VAL A 206 -35.10 -12.78 5.89
C VAL A 206 -35.23 -12.76 7.41
N ASN A 207 -36.45 -12.55 7.91
CA ASN A 207 -36.76 -12.53 9.34
C ASN A 207 -35.91 -11.54 10.18
N GLY A 208 -35.62 -10.36 9.63
CA GLY A 208 -34.84 -9.33 10.32
C GLY A 208 -33.31 -9.50 10.20
N LYS A 209 -32.84 -10.51 9.48
CA LYS A 209 -31.43 -10.74 9.18
C LYS A 209 -31.17 -10.58 7.68
N TRP A 210 -30.16 -9.79 7.35
CA TRP A 210 -29.69 -9.66 5.97
C TRP A 210 -28.86 -10.88 5.58
N GLU A 211 -29.08 -11.41 4.38
CA GLU A 211 -28.36 -12.55 3.81
C GLU A 211 -28.19 -12.35 2.29
N TYR A 212 -27.20 -13.02 1.69
CA TYR A 212 -27.01 -13.02 0.23
C TYR A 212 -28.04 -13.93 -0.45
N ASP A 213 -28.81 -13.39 -1.39
CA ASP A 213 -29.77 -14.12 -2.22
C ASP A 213 -29.07 -14.72 -3.45
N VAL A 214 -28.30 -15.78 -3.20
CA VAL A 214 -27.49 -16.46 -4.22
C VAL A 214 -28.32 -17.20 -5.27
N PHE A 215 -29.62 -17.40 -5.03
CA PHE A 215 -30.53 -18.11 -5.93
C PHE A 215 -31.54 -17.18 -6.60
N ASN A 216 -31.31 -15.87 -6.48
CA ASN A 216 -32.11 -14.89 -7.19
C ASN A 216 -32.06 -15.18 -8.70
N PRO A 217 -33.21 -15.28 -9.40
CA PRO A 217 -33.23 -15.53 -10.84
C PRO A 217 -32.47 -14.46 -11.67
N GLU A 218 -32.38 -13.23 -11.17
CA GLU A 218 -31.66 -12.12 -11.80
C GLU A 218 -30.15 -12.16 -11.53
N TYR A 219 -29.68 -12.97 -10.58
CA TYR A 219 -28.27 -13.09 -10.25
C TYR A 219 -27.55 -13.99 -11.26
N GLN A 220 -26.98 -13.35 -12.28
CA GLN A 220 -26.13 -13.94 -13.30
C GLN A 220 -24.68 -13.45 -13.11
N PRO A 221 -23.81 -14.20 -12.41
CA PRO A 221 -22.42 -13.82 -12.19
C PRO A 221 -21.70 -13.52 -13.51
N TRP A 222 -21.23 -12.29 -13.68
CA TRP A 222 -20.64 -11.81 -14.95
C TRP A 222 -21.54 -12.01 -16.18
N GLY A 223 -22.85 -11.79 -16.04
CA GLY A 223 -23.75 -11.68 -17.18
C GLY A 223 -23.44 -10.45 -18.04
N SER A 224 -23.66 -10.55 -19.35
CA SER A 224 -23.58 -9.43 -20.30
C SER A 224 -24.51 -8.29 -19.88
N GLN A 225 -24.02 -7.05 -19.89
CA GLN A 225 -24.78 -5.85 -19.52
C GLN A 225 -25.05 -4.96 -20.74
N ASN A 226 -24.27 -5.10 -21.80
CA ASN A 226 -24.40 -4.37 -23.06
C ASN A 226 -24.24 -5.32 -24.26
N ILE A 227 -24.80 -4.95 -25.41
CA ILE A 227 -24.70 -5.76 -26.63
C ILE A 227 -23.24 -5.86 -27.08
N GLY A 228 -22.71 -7.08 -27.19
CA GLY A 228 -21.36 -7.35 -27.71
C GLY A 228 -20.24 -7.21 -26.68
N ASP A 229 -20.55 -7.16 -25.38
CA ASP A 229 -19.57 -6.98 -24.31
C ASP A 229 -18.98 -8.29 -23.77
N GLU A 230 -19.37 -9.45 -24.30
CA GLU A 230 -19.13 -10.76 -23.70
C GLU A 230 -17.63 -11.08 -23.53
N GLU A 231 -16.80 -10.68 -24.48
CA GLU A 231 -15.34 -10.89 -24.41
C GLU A 231 -14.70 -10.02 -23.30
N ASP A 232 -15.16 -8.78 -23.15
CA ASP A 232 -14.64 -7.86 -22.15
C ASP A 232 -15.11 -8.25 -20.74
N VAL A 233 -16.36 -8.70 -20.61
CA VAL A 233 -16.89 -9.28 -19.36
C VAL A 233 -16.11 -10.52 -18.95
N LEU A 234 -15.75 -11.40 -19.90
CA LEU A 234 -14.91 -12.57 -19.63
C LEU A 234 -13.51 -12.18 -19.14
N LYS A 235 -12.91 -11.12 -19.69
CA LYS A 235 -11.62 -10.60 -19.21
C LYS A 235 -11.72 -10.09 -17.78
N ILE A 236 -12.77 -9.34 -17.45
CA ILE A 236 -13.04 -8.87 -16.07
C ILE A 236 -13.19 -10.08 -15.14
N LYS A 237 -14.01 -11.08 -15.51
CA LYS A 237 -14.20 -12.31 -14.74
C LYS A 237 -12.88 -13.02 -14.43
N ASN A 238 -12.07 -13.26 -15.46
CA ASN A 238 -10.81 -13.98 -15.30
C ASN A 238 -9.83 -13.23 -14.39
N ASN A 239 -9.72 -11.91 -14.53
CA ASN A 239 -8.86 -11.10 -13.66
C ASN A 239 -9.40 -10.98 -12.23
N ALA A 240 -10.72 -10.88 -12.04
CA ALA A 240 -11.34 -10.83 -10.72
C ALA A 240 -11.12 -12.13 -9.95
N LEU A 241 -11.34 -13.29 -10.58
CA LEU A 241 -11.10 -14.60 -9.97
C LEU A 241 -9.61 -14.89 -9.73
N ALA A 242 -8.71 -14.21 -10.45
CA ALA A 242 -7.27 -14.34 -10.30
C ALA A 242 -6.64 -13.31 -9.34
N LEU A 243 -7.43 -12.48 -8.66
CA LEU A 243 -7.01 -11.30 -7.86
C LEU A 243 -6.08 -11.60 -6.65
N GLY A 244 -5.58 -12.82 -6.51
CA GLY A 244 -4.65 -13.15 -5.43
C GLY A 244 -5.26 -13.10 -4.04
N LEU A 245 -6.57 -12.87 -3.90
CA LEU A 245 -7.26 -12.77 -2.61
C LEU A 245 -8.24 -13.94 -2.50
N TYR A 246 -7.97 -14.85 -1.56
CA TYR A 246 -8.74 -16.08 -1.42
C TYR A 246 -9.07 -16.38 0.04
N SER A 247 -10.19 -17.07 0.22
CA SER A 247 -10.68 -17.58 1.51
C SER A 247 -10.78 -19.10 1.43
N GLY A 248 -10.82 -19.77 2.59
CA GLY A 248 -11.16 -21.18 2.66
C GLY A 248 -12.67 -21.44 2.73
N ARG A 249 -13.52 -20.41 2.68
CA ARG A 249 -14.99 -20.55 2.68
C ARG A 249 -15.46 -21.35 1.45
N MET A 250 -16.26 -22.39 1.68
CA MET A 250 -16.75 -23.27 0.62
C MET A 250 -17.99 -22.71 -0.11
N TYR A 251 -18.93 -22.14 0.64
CA TYR A 251 -20.25 -21.74 0.12
C TYR A 251 -20.67 -20.37 0.67
N TRP A 252 -21.48 -19.63 -0.09
CA TRP A 252 -21.95 -18.30 0.30
C TRP A 252 -22.86 -18.33 1.54
N ASN A 253 -23.81 -19.27 1.59
CA ASN A 253 -24.97 -19.19 2.50
C ASN A 253 -24.70 -19.75 3.90
N TYR A 254 -23.67 -20.57 4.09
CA TYR A 254 -23.39 -21.24 5.36
C TYR A 254 -21.89 -21.35 5.60
N ASP A 255 -21.49 -21.35 6.87
CA ASP A 255 -20.11 -21.55 7.32
C ASP A 255 -19.65 -22.99 7.05
N ASN A 256 -18.32 -23.19 7.00
CA ASN A 256 -17.75 -24.49 6.67
C ASN A 256 -18.11 -25.56 7.71
N LYS A 257 -18.18 -25.21 8.99
CA LYS A 257 -18.54 -26.18 10.05
C LYS A 257 -19.96 -26.72 9.84
N THR A 258 -20.92 -25.85 9.55
CA THR A 258 -22.29 -26.23 9.20
C THR A 258 -22.32 -27.16 7.99
N ILE A 259 -21.64 -26.79 6.90
CA ILE A 259 -21.62 -27.61 5.68
C ILE A 259 -20.96 -28.97 5.90
N LEU A 260 -19.74 -29.00 6.43
CA LEU A 260 -18.98 -30.22 6.67
C LEU A 260 -19.75 -31.21 7.55
N SER A 261 -20.45 -30.70 8.58
CA SER A 261 -21.29 -31.54 9.45
C SER A 261 -22.49 -32.19 8.77
N ALA A 262 -22.92 -31.65 7.63
CA ALA A 262 -24.10 -32.10 6.91
C ALA A 262 -23.77 -32.98 5.70
N ILE A 263 -22.53 -32.94 5.18
CA ILE A 263 -22.08 -33.74 4.02
C ILE A 263 -22.40 -35.24 4.21
N PRO A 264 -22.05 -35.90 5.33
CA PRO A 264 -22.33 -37.33 5.52
C PRO A 264 -23.77 -37.76 5.30
N TYR A 265 -24.70 -36.82 5.49
CA TYR A 265 -26.14 -37.04 5.44
C TYR A 265 -26.75 -36.58 4.12
N SER A 266 -25.97 -36.06 3.19
CA SER A 266 -26.44 -35.39 1.99
C SER A 266 -26.12 -36.23 0.74
N PRO A 267 -27.04 -37.09 0.25
CA PRO A 267 -26.73 -38.05 -0.80
C PRO A 267 -26.54 -37.42 -2.19
N ASP A 268 -27.18 -36.28 -2.45
CA ASP A 268 -27.02 -35.54 -3.71
C ASP A 268 -25.93 -34.45 -3.61
N PHE A 269 -25.14 -34.43 -2.53
CA PHE A 269 -24.07 -33.47 -2.39
C PHE A 269 -22.92 -33.77 -3.36
N ASP A 270 -22.73 -32.86 -4.31
CA ASP A 270 -21.55 -32.77 -5.15
C ASP A 270 -20.71 -31.54 -4.77
N PHE A 271 -19.45 -31.76 -4.40
CA PHE A 271 -18.51 -30.68 -4.09
C PHE A 271 -17.97 -30.01 -5.35
N GLU A 272 -18.05 -30.63 -6.52
CA GLU A 272 -17.54 -30.04 -7.77
C GLU A 272 -18.58 -29.11 -8.42
N ALA A 273 -19.87 -29.35 -8.20
CA ALA A 273 -20.95 -28.54 -8.73
C ALA A 273 -20.96 -27.10 -8.17
N GLU A 274 -21.31 -26.13 -9.02
CA GLU A 274 -21.52 -24.73 -8.61
C GLU A 274 -22.65 -24.59 -7.60
N GLU A 275 -23.72 -25.36 -7.83
CA GLU A 275 -24.85 -25.48 -6.93
C GLU A 275 -25.06 -26.93 -6.54
N THR A 276 -25.36 -27.15 -5.27
CA THR A 276 -25.54 -28.49 -4.74
C THR A 276 -26.57 -28.49 -3.61
N LEU A 277 -26.95 -29.68 -3.16
CA LEU A 277 -27.92 -29.86 -2.10
C LEU A 277 -27.27 -30.40 -0.84
N VAL A 278 -27.60 -29.81 0.29
CA VAL A 278 -27.17 -30.27 1.62
C VAL A 278 -28.38 -30.48 2.53
N MET A 279 -28.32 -31.51 3.37
CA MET A 279 -29.37 -31.90 4.31
C MET A 279 -29.05 -31.34 5.70
N LEU A 280 -29.56 -30.14 6.01
CA LEU A 280 -29.32 -29.47 7.30
C LEU A 280 -30.27 -29.97 8.38
N PRO A 281 -29.87 -29.95 9.67
CA PRO A 281 -30.76 -30.26 10.79
C PRO A 281 -32.06 -29.44 10.74
N ASN A 282 -33.20 -30.09 10.96
CA ASN A 282 -34.49 -29.42 11.05
C ASN A 282 -34.66 -28.82 12.46
N PRO A 283 -34.80 -27.49 12.62
CA PRO A 283 -35.00 -26.87 13.93
C PRO A 283 -36.26 -27.36 14.65
N GLU A 284 -37.29 -27.78 13.90
CA GLU A 284 -38.53 -28.35 14.46
C GLU A 284 -38.33 -29.77 14.98
N TYR A 285 -37.27 -30.49 14.60
CA TYR A 285 -37.01 -31.84 15.10
C TYR A 285 -36.34 -31.78 16.49
N SER A 286 -37.14 -31.48 17.52
CA SER A 286 -36.67 -31.30 18.90
C SER A 286 -37.65 -31.86 19.92
N LEU A 287 -37.16 -32.71 20.84
CA LEU A 287 -37.91 -33.22 21.99
C LEU A 287 -38.33 -32.11 22.98
N LYS A 288 -37.79 -30.89 22.83
CA LYS A 288 -38.24 -29.70 23.60
C LYS A 288 -39.51 -29.08 23.02
N LEU A 289 -39.76 -29.28 21.73
CA LEU A 289 -40.87 -28.65 20.99
C LEU A 289 -42.01 -29.65 20.73
N HIS A 290 -41.69 -30.92 20.54
CA HIS A 290 -42.63 -31.97 20.14
C HIS A 290 -42.40 -33.27 20.94
N THR A 291 -43.43 -34.09 21.05
CA THR A 291 -43.36 -35.43 21.67
C THR A 291 -42.68 -36.46 20.74
N GLU A 292 -42.20 -37.58 21.29
CA GLU A 292 -41.58 -38.67 20.49
C GLU A 292 -42.47 -39.15 19.34
N LYS A 293 -43.79 -39.22 19.58
CA LYS A 293 -44.77 -39.64 18.58
C LYS A 293 -44.98 -38.60 17.47
N GLU A 294 -44.92 -37.31 17.79
CA GLU A 294 -45.01 -36.23 16.81
C GLU A 294 -43.75 -36.17 15.94
N LEU A 295 -42.58 -36.41 16.52
CA LEU A 295 -41.30 -36.50 15.80
C LEU A 295 -41.25 -37.65 14.80
N GLU A 296 -42.08 -38.70 14.92
CA GLU A 296 -42.14 -39.75 13.90
C GLU A 296 -42.53 -39.20 12.51
N SER A 297 -43.32 -38.12 12.49
CA SER A 297 -43.86 -37.44 11.31
C SER A 297 -43.07 -36.21 10.86
N ILE A 298 -42.14 -35.72 11.70
CA ILE A 298 -41.32 -34.54 11.40
C ILE A 298 -39.98 -35.03 10.82
N PRO A 299 -39.52 -34.50 9.67
CA PRO A 299 -38.22 -34.88 9.12
C PRO A 299 -37.08 -34.40 10.02
N GLN A 300 -36.05 -35.23 10.22
CA GLN A 300 -34.88 -34.89 11.03
C GLN A 300 -34.02 -33.80 10.37
N ARG A 301 -33.96 -33.84 9.03
CA ARG A 301 -33.16 -32.93 8.22
C ARG A 301 -33.96 -32.44 7.03
N LEU A 302 -33.69 -31.20 6.62
CA LEU A 302 -34.34 -30.55 5.49
C LEU A 302 -33.32 -30.28 4.37
N PRO A 303 -33.72 -30.50 3.11
CA PRO A 303 -32.91 -30.15 1.96
C PRO A 303 -32.77 -28.64 1.84
N LYS A 304 -31.54 -28.17 1.64
CA LYS A 304 -31.19 -26.76 1.39
C LYS A 304 -30.24 -26.69 0.21
N ARG A 305 -30.55 -25.80 -0.74
CA ARG A 305 -29.64 -25.47 -1.84
C ARG A 305 -28.52 -24.59 -1.30
N ILE A 306 -27.30 -24.82 -1.79
CA ILE A 306 -26.11 -24.01 -1.49
C ILE A 306 -25.35 -23.72 -2.79
N ARG A 307 -24.75 -22.53 -2.89
CA ARG A 307 -23.95 -22.10 -4.04
C ARG A 307 -22.50 -21.84 -3.62
N LYS A 308 -21.55 -22.35 -4.39
CA LYS A 308 -20.11 -22.22 -4.14
C LYS A 308 -19.70 -20.77 -3.97
N TYR A 309 -18.79 -20.53 -3.04
CA TYR A 309 -18.15 -19.24 -2.88
C TYR A 309 -17.17 -18.99 -4.03
N LEU A 310 -17.22 -17.80 -4.63
CA LEU A 310 -16.45 -17.48 -5.85
C LEU A 310 -14.95 -17.35 -5.59
N TYR A 311 -14.56 -16.92 -4.39
CA TYR A 311 -13.18 -16.64 -4.01
C TYR A 311 -12.60 -17.71 -3.07
N PHE A 312 -13.09 -18.95 -3.19
CA PHE A 312 -12.45 -20.11 -2.59
C PHE A 312 -11.06 -20.30 -3.21
N ASP A 313 -10.05 -20.67 -2.41
CA ASP A 313 -8.68 -20.85 -2.89
C ASP A 313 -8.59 -21.90 -4.02
N PRO A 314 -8.28 -21.50 -5.27
CA PRO A 314 -8.30 -22.41 -6.41
C PRO A 314 -7.15 -23.42 -6.40
N LYS A 315 -6.13 -23.22 -5.56
CA LYS A 315 -4.99 -24.15 -5.43
C LYS A 315 -5.22 -25.18 -4.31
N GLN A 316 -6.27 -25.02 -3.50
CA GLN A 316 -6.56 -25.92 -2.39
C GLN A 316 -7.17 -27.24 -2.90
N THR A 317 -6.87 -28.32 -2.18
CA THR A 317 -7.48 -29.65 -2.41
C THR A 317 -8.02 -30.23 -1.12
N VAL A 318 -9.00 -31.13 -1.24
CA VAL A 318 -9.66 -31.77 -0.10
C VAL A 318 -8.75 -32.80 0.57
N SER A 319 -8.82 -32.90 1.90
CA SER A 319 -8.07 -33.90 2.67
C SER A 319 -8.72 -35.30 2.60
N ASP A 320 -8.06 -36.32 3.16
CA ASP A 320 -8.62 -37.67 3.22
C ASP A 320 -9.83 -37.77 4.17
N ASP A 321 -9.90 -36.90 5.19
CA ASP A 321 -11.05 -36.78 6.08
C ASP A 321 -12.27 -36.23 5.35
N PHE A 322 -12.08 -35.25 4.47
CA PHE A 322 -13.17 -34.77 3.60
C PHE A 322 -13.65 -35.85 2.64
N LYS A 323 -12.72 -36.62 2.04
CA LYS A 323 -13.08 -37.77 1.21
C LYS A 323 -13.82 -38.85 2.02
N ALA A 324 -13.59 -38.98 3.32
CA ALA A 324 -14.37 -39.86 4.18
C ALA A 324 -15.84 -39.39 4.27
N LEU A 325 -16.09 -38.09 4.49
CA LEU A 325 -17.45 -37.53 4.47
C LEU A 325 -18.15 -37.77 3.13
N LEU A 326 -17.44 -37.56 2.01
CA LEU A 326 -17.98 -37.84 0.67
C LEU A 326 -18.31 -39.33 0.45
N ARG A 327 -17.53 -40.26 1.03
CA ARG A 327 -17.83 -41.69 0.96
C ARG A 327 -19.13 -42.03 1.69
N GLU A 328 -19.38 -41.40 2.84
CA GLU A 328 -20.64 -41.57 3.59
C GLU A 328 -21.83 -41.01 2.81
N SER A 329 -21.71 -39.80 2.27
CA SER A 329 -22.68 -39.21 1.34
C SER A 329 -23.01 -40.16 0.16
N ARG A 330 -21.99 -40.67 -0.52
CA ARG A 330 -22.14 -41.61 -1.66
C ARG A 330 -22.79 -42.93 -1.24
N SER A 331 -22.48 -43.43 -0.04
CA SER A 331 -23.14 -44.63 0.51
C SER A 331 -24.64 -44.41 0.72
N LEU A 332 -25.03 -43.23 1.22
CA LEU A 332 -26.43 -42.85 1.31
C LEU A 332 -27.08 -42.71 -0.06
N LYS A 333 -26.37 -42.14 -1.05
CA LYS A 333 -26.89 -42.05 -2.42
C LYS A 333 -27.18 -43.42 -3.00
N HIS A 334 -26.28 -44.39 -2.79
CA HIS A 334 -26.50 -45.76 -3.21
C HIS A 334 -27.75 -46.38 -2.56
N LYS A 335 -28.00 -46.12 -1.28
CA LYS A 335 -29.23 -46.56 -0.57
C LYS A 335 -30.50 -45.84 -1.06
N MET A 336 -30.39 -44.60 -1.52
CA MET A 336 -31.48 -43.83 -2.12
C MET A 336 -31.85 -44.29 -3.54
N GLY A 337 -30.92 -44.96 -4.24
CA GLY A 337 -31.09 -45.37 -5.63
C GLY A 337 -31.13 -44.17 -6.59
N ASP A 338 -31.93 -44.28 -7.65
CA ASP A 338 -32.00 -43.25 -8.70
C ASP A 338 -32.81 -42.01 -8.33
N LEU A 339 -33.50 -42.02 -7.18
CA LEU A 339 -34.26 -40.87 -6.69
C LEU A 339 -33.32 -39.69 -6.42
N LYS A 340 -33.53 -38.60 -7.15
CA LYS A 340 -32.85 -37.31 -6.97
C LYS A 340 -33.82 -36.27 -6.43
N TYR A 341 -33.29 -35.32 -5.68
CA TYR A 341 -34.07 -34.16 -5.26
C TYR A 341 -34.50 -33.31 -6.47
N SER A 342 -35.78 -32.95 -6.49
CA SER A 342 -36.39 -31.91 -7.32
C SER A 342 -37.57 -31.33 -6.55
N GLU A 343 -38.10 -30.18 -6.95
CA GLU A 343 -39.30 -29.62 -6.28
C GLU A 343 -40.53 -30.54 -6.46
N GLU A 344 -40.61 -31.31 -7.55
CA GLU A 344 -41.70 -32.27 -7.80
C GLU A 344 -41.56 -33.55 -6.94
N THR A 345 -40.33 -34.00 -6.70
CA THR A 345 -40.04 -35.23 -5.93
C THR A 345 -39.72 -34.96 -4.46
N LYS A 346 -39.88 -33.71 -4.00
CA LYS A 346 -39.45 -33.24 -2.68
C LYS A 346 -40.01 -34.05 -1.52
N GLU A 347 -41.32 -34.30 -1.51
CA GLU A 347 -41.98 -35.02 -0.41
C GLU A 347 -41.51 -36.47 -0.35
N GLU A 348 -41.52 -37.18 -1.49
CA GLU A 348 -41.04 -38.56 -1.62
C GLU A 348 -39.56 -38.68 -1.22
N TYR A 349 -38.73 -37.72 -1.66
CA TYR A 349 -37.32 -37.65 -1.34
C TYR A 349 -37.08 -37.51 0.17
N ILE A 350 -37.75 -36.55 0.80
CA ILE A 350 -37.64 -36.28 2.24
C ILE A 350 -38.12 -37.49 3.04
N GLU A 351 -39.21 -38.13 2.65
CA GLU A 351 -39.71 -39.32 3.34
C GLU A 351 -38.71 -40.48 3.26
N LYS A 352 -38.22 -40.77 2.05
CA LYS A 352 -37.30 -41.88 1.81
C LYS A 352 -35.98 -41.70 2.54
N ILE A 353 -35.40 -40.51 2.49
CA ILE A 353 -34.10 -40.25 3.14
C ILE A 353 -34.22 -40.25 4.67
N ASN A 354 -35.29 -39.70 5.23
CA ASN A 354 -35.51 -39.72 6.67
C ASN A 354 -35.78 -41.14 7.19
N LYS A 355 -36.37 -42.03 6.38
CA LYS A 355 -36.46 -43.45 6.71
C LYS A 355 -35.08 -44.12 6.76
N ILE A 356 -34.18 -43.78 5.84
CA ILE A 356 -32.81 -44.29 5.86
C ILE A 356 -32.08 -43.81 7.12
N TYR A 357 -32.24 -42.54 7.49
CA TYR A 357 -31.64 -41.98 8.71
C TYR A 357 -32.04 -42.75 9.96
N LYS A 358 -33.31 -43.11 10.13
CA LYS A 358 -33.79 -43.94 11.27
C LYS A 358 -33.00 -45.25 11.42
N ASN A 359 -32.54 -45.84 10.31
CA ASN A 359 -31.75 -47.06 10.30
C ASN A 359 -30.24 -46.85 10.55
N LEU A 360 -29.76 -45.60 10.56
CA LEU A 360 -28.38 -45.24 10.88
C LEU A 360 -28.17 -44.96 12.38
N VAL A 361 -29.26 -44.91 13.14
CA VAL A 361 -29.27 -44.57 14.55
C VAL A 361 -28.94 -45.81 15.39
N SER A 362 -28.06 -45.67 16.39
CA SER A 362 -27.71 -46.78 17.29
C SER A 362 -28.88 -47.11 18.23
N ASN A 363 -28.98 -48.36 18.70
CA ASN A 363 -30.04 -48.77 19.63
C ASN A 363 -30.16 -47.80 20.82
N GLY A 364 -31.33 -47.17 20.97
CA GLY A 364 -31.62 -46.22 22.05
C GLY A 364 -31.45 -44.73 21.69
N GLN A 365 -30.98 -44.39 20.48
CA GLN A 365 -30.96 -43.01 19.99
C GLN A 365 -32.20 -42.73 19.12
N THR A 366 -32.72 -41.50 19.16
CA THR A 366 -33.90 -41.04 18.40
C THR A 366 -33.56 -40.09 17.25
N THR A 367 -32.31 -39.63 17.19
CA THR A 367 -31.74 -38.69 16.21
C THR A 367 -30.45 -39.28 15.64
N VAL A 368 -30.17 -39.01 14.36
CA VAL A 368 -28.84 -39.28 13.81
C VAL A 368 -27.77 -38.52 14.61
N ASN A 369 -26.76 -39.24 15.05
CA ASN A 369 -25.76 -38.72 15.97
C ASN A 369 -24.81 -37.71 15.29
N ASN A 370 -24.74 -36.51 15.84
CA ASN A 370 -23.86 -35.42 15.43
C ASN A 370 -22.67 -35.21 16.39
N ASP A 371 -22.32 -36.19 17.22
CA ASP A 371 -21.26 -36.08 18.24
C ASP A 371 -19.90 -35.66 17.66
N PHE A 372 -19.65 -35.93 16.37
CA PHE A 372 -18.42 -35.46 15.72
C PHE A 372 -18.40 -33.93 15.51
N ILE A 373 -19.56 -33.25 15.46
CA ILE A 373 -19.64 -31.79 15.30
C ILE A 373 -18.93 -31.05 16.43
N THR A 374 -18.98 -31.58 17.66
CA THR A 374 -18.29 -30.95 18.79
C THR A 374 -16.77 -31.04 18.68
N LYS A 375 -16.26 -31.99 17.89
CA LYS A 375 -14.84 -32.19 17.60
C LYS A 375 -14.45 -31.78 16.18
N LEU A 376 -15.40 -31.23 15.41
CA LEU A 376 -15.17 -30.90 14.01
C LEU A 376 -14.39 -29.59 13.92
N GLU A 377 -13.20 -29.69 13.34
CA GLU A 377 -12.30 -28.58 13.05
C GLU A 377 -12.23 -28.40 11.53
N PRO A 378 -12.88 -27.37 10.95
CA PRO A 378 -12.99 -27.20 9.50
C PRO A 378 -11.64 -27.25 8.78
N LYS A 379 -10.59 -26.68 9.37
CA LYS A 379 -9.25 -26.61 8.77
C LYS A 379 -8.65 -27.97 8.39
N LYS A 380 -8.98 -29.04 9.12
CA LYS A 380 -8.45 -30.41 8.88
C LYS A 380 -9.03 -31.09 7.63
N TYR A 381 -10.08 -30.52 7.07
CA TYR A 381 -10.76 -31.06 5.89
C TYR A 381 -10.12 -30.61 4.56
N PHE A 382 -9.10 -29.76 4.63
CA PHE A 382 -8.32 -29.31 3.48
C PHE A 382 -6.86 -29.70 3.64
N LYS A 383 -6.18 -29.91 2.50
CA LYS A 383 -4.90 -30.62 2.47
C LYS A 383 -3.71 -29.73 2.80
N ASN A 384 -3.59 -28.57 2.14
CA ASN A 384 -2.39 -27.76 2.25
C ASN A 384 -2.61 -26.61 3.24
N ARG A 385 -1.84 -26.59 4.33
CA ARG A 385 -1.96 -25.58 5.39
C ARG A 385 -1.48 -24.17 5.02
N LEU A 386 -0.78 -24.01 3.89
CA LEU A 386 -0.34 -22.70 3.38
C LEU A 386 -1.38 -22.04 2.46
N LEU A 387 -2.52 -22.69 2.27
CA LEU A 387 -3.62 -22.23 1.42
C LEU A 387 -4.86 -21.93 2.27
N GLY A 388 -5.93 -21.41 1.65
CA GLY A 388 -7.21 -21.20 2.34
C GLY A 388 -7.76 -22.50 2.94
N LEU A 389 -8.05 -22.51 4.25
CA LEU A 389 -8.56 -23.68 4.99
C LEU A 389 -10.01 -23.52 5.47
N ASP A 390 -10.41 -22.33 5.88
CA ASP A 390 -11.78 -22.01 6.27
C ASP A 390 -12.10 -20.51 6.06
N GLU A 391 -13.30 -20.09 6.43
CA GLU A 391 -13.71 -18.67 6.42
C GLU A 391 -12.89 -17.78 7.36
N TYR A 392 -12.00 -18.33 8.18
CA TYR A 392 -11.06 -17.60 9.04
C TYR A 392 -9.62 -17.68 8.53
N THR A 393 -9.43 -18.12 7.29
CA THR A 393 -8.12 -18.25 6.65
C THR A 393 -8.08 -17.38 5.40
N LEU A 394 -7.34 -16.27 5.46
CA LEU A 394 -7.15 -15.35 4.33
C LEU A 394 -5.82 -15.66 3.65
N ARG A 395 -5.86 -15.91 2.34
CA ARG A 395 -4.65 -16.00 1.53
C ARG A 395 -4.53 -14.79 0.60
N ILE A 396 -3.37 -14.17 0.64
CA ILE A 396 -2.94 -13.12 -0.28
C ILE A 396 -1.84 -13.66 -1.21
N GLY A 397 -1.93 -13.34 -2.49
CA GLY A 397 -0.96 -13.64 -3.53
C GLY A 397 -0.46 -12.34 -4.13
N TYR A 398 0.86 -12.24 -4.26
CA TYR A 398 1.52 -11.11 -4.91
C TYR A 398 1.85 -11.45 -6.36
N ASP A 399 2.15 -10.42 -7.15
CA ASP A 399 2.64 -10.58 -8.51
C ASP A 399 3.97 -11.38 -8.52
N GLU A 400 4.05 -12.40 -9.37
CA GLU A 400 5.23 -13.26 -9.46
C GLU A 400 6.42 -12.53 -10.11
N TYR A 401 6.18 -11.52 -10.95
CA TYR A 401 7.21 -10.69 -11.59
C TYR A 401 7.61 -9.50 -10.72
N GLU A 402 6.75 -9.13 -9.77
CA GLU A 402 6.99 -8.06 -8.81
C GLU A 402 6.63 -8.46 -7.36
N PRO A 403 7.29 -9.49 -6.79
CA PRO A 403 6.94 -9.97 -5.46
C PRO A 403 7.17 -8.90 -4.38
N SER A 404 6.42 -9.00 -3.29
CA SER A 404 6.39 -7.98 -2.24
C SER A 404 7.63 -8.06 -1.35
N SER A 405 8.08 -6.92 -0.79
CA SER A 405 9.14 -6.92 0.22
C SER A 405 8.59 -7.32 1.60
N ILE A 406 9.46 -7.68 2.54
CA ILE A 406 9.04 -7.95 3.93
C ILE A 406 8.32 -6.75 4.56
N ASN A 407 8.81 -5.53 4.34
CA ASN A 407 8.22 -4.31 4.90
C ASN A 407 6.84 -4.08 4.30
N SER A 408 6.68 -4.28 2.99
CA SER A 408 5.38 -4.20 2.33
C SER A 408 4.45 -5.28 2.87
N ALA A 409 4.82 -6.56 2.81
CA ALA A 409 3.97 -7.65 3.30
C ALA A 409 3.60 -7.50 4.80
N TYR A 410 4.49 -6.97 5.64
CA TYR A 410 4.18 -6.63 7.04
C TYR A 410 3.13 -5.49 7.13
N ARG A 411 3.32 -4.41 6.37
CA ARG A 411 2.35 -3.29 6.30
C ARG A 411 0.98 -3.74 5.76
N ASP A 412 0.93 -4.78 4.93
CA ASP A 412 -0.35 -5.35 4.47
C ASP A 412 -1.15 -5.86 5.66
N LEU A 413 -0.49 -6.60 6.56
CA LEU A 413 -1.09 -7.11 7.79
C LEU A 413 -1.46 -5.99 8.77
N GLU A 414 -0.72 -4.87 8.78
CA GLU A 414 -0.91 -3.78 9.76
C GLU A 414 -1.97 -2.75 9.35
N GLY A 415 -2.17 -2.48 8.06
CA GLY A 415 -3.01 -1.33 7.68
C GLY A 415 -3.55 -1.27 6.24
N GLU A 416 -3.17 -2.19 5.36
CA GLU A 416 -3.77 -2.22 4.01
C GLU A 416 -4.89 -3.27 3.90
N LEU A 417 -4.74 -4.40 4.59
CA LEU A 417 -5.81 -5.38 4.77
C LEU A 417 -6.71 -4.93 5.91
N ILE A 418 -7.70 -4.11 5.58
CA ILE A 418 -8.73 -3.65 6.52
C ILE A 418 -10.06 -4.33 6.16
N PRO A 419 -10.72 -5.00 7.11
CA PRO A 419 -11.96 -5.71 6.82
C PRO A 419 -13.12 -4.74 6.66
N VAL A 420 -14.16 -5.15 5.95
CA VAL A 420 -15.43 -4.43 5.87
C VAL A 420 -16.59 -5.41 5.83
N ASN A 421 -17.66 -5.12 6.57
CA ASN A 421 -18.90 -5.90 6.48
C ASN A 421 -19.71 -5.42 5.28
N ARG A 422 -19.53 -6.07 4.11
CA ARG A 422 -20.25 -5.72 2.87
C ARG A 422 -21.76 -5.86 3.03
N LEU A 423 -22.23 -6.91 3.67
CA LEU A 423 -23.65 -7.17 3.88
C LEU A 423 -24.36 -6.00 4.60
N PHE A 424 -23.71 -5.45 5.62
CA PHE A 424 -24.16 -4.23 6.30
C PHE A 424 -24.17 -3.03 5.34
N ILE A 425 -23.09 -2.80 4.58
CA ILE A 425 -23.01 -1.69 3.63
C ILE A 425 -24.14 -1.74 2.61
N GLU A 426 -24.38 -2.90 2.01
CA GLU A 426 -25.47 -3.05 1.04
C GLU A 426 -26.84 -2.85 1.70
N SER A 427 -27.01 -3.28 2.97
CA SER A 427 -28.27 -3.11 3.71
C SER A 427 -28.65 -1.65 4.02
N ILE A 428 -27.66 -0.74 4.09
CA ILE A 428 -27.87 0.68 4.40
C ILE A 428 -27.98 1.57 3.15
N GLY A 429 -28.01 0.98 1.95
CA GLY A 429 -28.07 1.73 0.68
C GLY A 429 -26.74 1.81 -0.08
N GLY A 430 -25.76 0.99 0.30
CA GLY A 430 -24.51 0.80 -0.42
C GLY A 430 -23.37 1.74 0.00
N ILE A 431 -22.26 1.65 -0.73
CA ILE A 431 -20.98 2.30 -0.35
C ILE A 431 -21.05 3.84 -0.26
N LYS A 432 -22.06 4.46 -0.86
CA LYS A 432 -22.27 5.93 -0.81
C LYS A 432 -22.73 6.41 0.57
N GLU A 433 -23.49 5.58 1.28
CA GLU A 433 -24.03 5.91 2.61
C GLU A 433 -23.07 5.53 3.75
N PHE A 434 -22.16 4.59 3.48
CA PHE A 434 -21.18 4.09 4.45
C PHE A 434 -20.32 5.22 5.02
N GLY A 435 -20.27 5.33 6.35
CA GLY A 435 -19.43 6.29 7.06
C GLY A 435 -19.86 7.76 6.95
N LEU A 436 -21.05 8.09 6.45
CA LEU A 436 -21.57 9.47 6.46
C LEU A 436 -22.13 9.89 7.84
N LYS A 437 -22.55 8.92 8.64
CA LYS A 437 -23.10 9.10 9.99
C LYS A 437 -22.64 7.95 10.88
N LYS A 438 -22.76 8.11 12.20
CA LYS A 438 -22.40 7.08 13.17
C LYS A 438 -23.18 5.77 12.95
N GLU A 439 -24.47 5.86 12.61
CA GLU A 439 -25.34 4.69 12.41
C GLU A 439 -25.00 3.90 11.15
N ASN A 440 -24.30 4.54 10.20
CA ASN A 440 -23.88 3.96 8.93
C ASN A 440 -22.44 3.42 9.01
N PHE A 441 -21.96 3.08 10.20
CA PHE A 441 -20.59 2.62 10.42
C PHE A 441 -20.54 1.53 11.50
N LEU A 442 -19.76 0.48 11.26
CA LEU A 442 -19.50 -0.58 12.23
C LEU A 442 -18.05 -0.53 12.71
N THR A 443 -17.85 -0.82 13.99
CA THR A 443 -16.53 -1.02 14.61
C THR A 443 -16.30 -2.50 14.89
N ASN A 444 -15.05 -2.96 14.90
CA ASN A 444 -14.66 -4.28 15.44
C ASN A 444 -13.47 -4.17 16.42
N GLY A 445 -12.99 -2.96 16.67
CA GLY A 445 -11.80 -2.69 17.48
C GLY A 445 -12.09 -2.30 18.93
N PRO A 446 -11.09 -1.70 19.61
CA PRO A 446 -11.11 -1.45 21.05
C PRO A 446 -12.07 -0.33 21.46
N PHE A 447 -12.53 0.50 20.52
CA PHE A 447 -13.44 1.61 20.81
C PHE A 447 -14.67 1.64 19.90
N ASN A 448 -15.78 2.07 20.47
CA ASN A 448 -17.00 2.46 19.78
C ASN A 448 -17.07 3.99 19.66
N ILE A 449 -17.81 4.49 18.68
CA ILE A 449 -18.07 5.92 18.53
C ILE A 449 -19.24 6.31 19.44
N ASP A 450 -18.99 7.18 20.41
CA ASP A 450 -20.01 7.75 21.30
C ASP A 450 -20.70 8.94 20.61
N ASP A 451 -19.90 9.86 20.07
CA ASP A 451 -20.36 11.08 19.40
C ASP A 451 -19.41 11.46 18.24
N LEU A 452 -19.96 12.09 17.20
CA LEU A 452 -19.26 12.42 15.95
C LEU A 452 -19.79 13.72 15.35
N VAL A 453 -18.90 14.70 15.21
CA VAL A 453 -19.13 15.94 14.47
C VAL A 453 -18.06 16.06 13.40
N LEU A 454 -18.45 15.86 12.14
CA LEU A 454 -17.55 15.91 10.98
C LEU A 454 -17.23 17.36 10.55
N GLY A 455 -16.14 17.54 9.83
CA GLY A 455 -15.70 18.83 9.29
C GLY A 455 -14.76 19.63 10.19
N PRO A 456 -14.33 20.83 9.75
CA PRO A 456 -13.45 21.70 10.52
C PRO A 456 -14.05 22.06 11.88
N GLN A 457 -13.24 22.09 12.95
CA GLN A 457 -13.68 22.31 14.34
C GLN A 457 -14.60 21.21 14.91
N GLY A 458 -14.81 20.13 14.16
CA GLY A 458 -15.50 18.94 14.64
C GLY A 458 -14.67 18.10 15.61
N TYR A 459 -15.20 16.94 15.97
CA TYR A 459 -14.51 15.95 16.81
C TYR A 459 -15.11 14.56 16.66
N VAL A 460 -14.38 13.55 17.14
CA VAL A 460 -14.91 12.23 17.44
C VAL A 460 -14.64 11.87 18.89
N LEU A 461 -15.67 11.35 19.57
CA LEU A 461 -15.60 10.87 20.95
C LEU A 461 -15.69 9.35 20.95
N LEU A 462 -14.65 8.71 21.45
CA LEU A 462 -14.48 7.26 21.48
C LEU A 462 -14.74 6.74 22.89
N THR A 463 -15.45 5.63 23.00
CA THR A 463 -15.70 4.91 24.26
C THR A 463 -15.20 3.48 24.16
N LYS A 464 -14.62 2.95 25.25
CA LYS A 464 -14.12 1.58 25.30
C LYS A 464 -15.20 0.56 24.94
N ASN A 465 -14.88 -0.33 24.00
CA ASN A 465 -15.72 -1.45 23.61
C ASN A 465 -15.51 -2.64 24.56
N ASN A 466 -16.45 -2.87 25.48
CA ASN A 466 -16.34 -3.98 26.43
C ASN A 466 -16.57 -5.37 25.82
N GLN A 467 -17.13 -5.46 24.60
CA GLN A 467 -17.32 -6.72 23.87
C GLN A 467 -16.13 -7.09 22.98
N TYR A 468 -15.15 -6.19 22.85
CA TYR A 468 -13.93 -6.45 22.11
C TYR A 468 -13.14 -7.59 22.78
N TYR A 469 -12.63 -8.56 22.00
CA TYR A 469 -12.00 -9.78 22.55
C TYR A 469 -10.80 -9.47 23.46
N SER A 470 -10.11 -8.33 23.23
CA SER A 470 -8.98 -7.85 24.04
C SER A 470 -9.32 -6.61 24.88
N ALA A 471 -10.60 -6.43 25.24
CA ALA A 471 -11.07 -5.29 26.05
C ALA A 471 -10.35 -5.16 27.40
N SER A 472 -9.95 -6.28 28.01
CA SER A 472 -9.20 -6.29 29.28
C SER A 472 -7.84 -5.60 29.20
N LYS A 473 -7.25 -5.49 28.01
CA LYS A 473 -5.97 -4.82 27.74
C LYS A 473 -6.12 -3.36 27.28
N THR A 474 -7.35 -2.90 27.08
CA THR A 474 -7.64 -1.52 26.63
C THR A 474 -7.59 -0.56 27.82
N ILE A 475 -6.70 0.45 27.75
CA ILE A 475 -6.33 1.31 28.88
C ILE A 475 -7.31 2.49 29.06
N SER A 476 -7.48 3.32 28.03
CA SER A 476 -8.38 4.48 28.09
C SER A 476 -9.84 4.05 28.04
N ASN A 477 -10.71 4.75 28.78
CA ASN A 477 -12.16 4.53 28.72
C ASN A 477 -12.84 5.49 27.74
N ARG A 478 -12.41 6.76 27.73
CA ARG A 478 -12.93 7.82 26.86
C ARG A 478 -11.81 8.61 26.20
N ILE A 479 -11.82 8.72 24.88
CA ILE A 479 -10.84 9.49 24.10
C ILE A 479 -11.56 10.50 23.24
N LYS A 480 -11.12 11.76 23.27
CA LYS A 480 -11.66 12.81 22.40
C LYS A 480 -10.61 13.25 21.39
N ILE A 481 -10.93 13.14 20.10
CA ILE A 481 -10.06 13.58 19.00
C ILE A 481 -10.70 14.80 18.35
N PHE A 482 -10.02 15.95 18.44
CA PHE A 482 -10.44 17.20 17.83
C PHE A 482 -9.97 17.29 16.37
N PHE A 483 -10.81 17.85 15.50
CA PHE A 483 -10.49 18.09 14.09
C PHE A 483 -9.87 19.48 13.91
N SER A 484 -8.54 19.52 14.07
CA SER A 484 -7.70 20.72 13.97
C SER A 484 -6.31 20.36 13.43
N ASN A 485 -5.89 21.05 12.38
CA ASN A 485 -4.60 20.87 11.71
C ASN A 485 -3.63 22.06 11.90
N GLU A 486 -4.06 23.12 12.58
CA GLU A 486 -3.28 24.35 12.77
C GLU A 486 -2.30 24.21 13.95
N PRO A 487 -0.97 24.18 13.72
CA PRO A 487 0.01 23.93 14.77
C PRO A 487 -0.05 24.94 15.92
N ASN A 488 -0.32 26.22 15.62
CA ASN A 488 -0.43 27.27 16.63
C ASN A 488 -1.66 27.06 17.54
N ILE A 489 -2.81 26.68 16.95
CA ILE A 489 -4.03 26.39 17.71
C ILE A 489 -3.82 25.15 18.57
N ASN A 490 -3.22 24.10 17.99
CA ASN A 490 -2.95 22.85 18.69
C ASN A 490 -1.94 23.04 19.84
N SER A 491 -0.93 23.90 19.68
CA SER A 491 -0.03 24.31 20.78
C SER A 491 -0.78 24.95 21.95
N ALA A 492 -1.70 25.89 21.68
CA ALA A 492 -2.54 26.47 22.73
C ALA A 492 -3.45 25.42 23.39
N MET A 493 -4.08 24.53 22.62
CA MET A 493 -4.88 23.42 23.16
C MET A 493 -4.05 22.47 24.03
N PHE A 494 -2.76 22.26 23.71
CA PHE A 494 -1.85 21.45 24.51
C PHE A 494 -1.50 22.12 25.84
N GLU A 495 -1.24 23.42 25.84
CA GLU A 495 -0.95 24.24 27.03
C GLU A 495 -2.15 24.32 27.98
N ASP A 496 -3.36 24.47 27.43
CA ASP A 496 -4.64 24.39 28.17
C ASP A 496 -5.00 22.94 28.58
N GLY A 497 -4.24 21.97 28.09
CA GLY A 497 -4.36 20.54 28.37
C GLY A 497 -5.51 19.83 27.65
N TYR A 498 -6.24 20.47 26.73
CA TYR A 498 -7.31 19.83 25.96
C TYR A 498 -6.82 18.64 25.15
N ILE A 499 -5.59 18.72 24.65
CA ILE A 499 -4.91 17.63 23.97
C ILE A 499 -3.58 17.29 24.66
N SER A 500 -3.11 16.07 24.39
CA SER A 500 -1.92 15.49 25.02
C SER A 500 -0.73 15.40 24.08
N ALA A 501 -0.88 15.72 22.79
CA ALA A 501 0.23 15.78 21.86
C ALA A 501 -0.03 16.73 20.67
N THR A 502 1.04 17.37 20.17
CA THR A 502 1.01 18.18 18.93
C THR A 502 2.42 18.38 18.35
N ARG A 503 2.50 18.67 17.04
CA ARG A 503 3.70 19.26 16.41
C ARG A 503 3.94 20.65 17.01
N ILE A 504 5.21 21.00 17.25
CA ILE A 504 5.62 22.30 17.75
C ILE A 504 5.94 23.21 16.56
N PRO A 505 5.26 24.36 16.41
CA PRO A 505 5.60 25.36 15.40
C PRO A 505 7.06 25.80 15.52
N SER A 506 7.75 26.03 14.40
CA SER A 506 9.18 26.38 14.40
C SER A 506 9.52 27.59 15.28
N VAL A 507 8.63 28.59 15.31
CA VAL A 507 8.78 29.79 16.14
C VAL A 507 8.68 29.54 17.65
N LEU A 508 8.03 28.44 18.07
CA LEU A 508 7.84 28.08 19.49
C LEU A 508 8.87 27.06 20.00
N GLN A 509 9.67 26.45 19.12
CA GLN A 509 10.59 25.36 19.49
C GLN A 509 11.57 25.78 20.61
N TRP A 510 12.15 26.99 20.52
CA TRP A 510 13.05 27.51 21.57
C TRP A 510 12.34 27.81 22.89
N GLN A 511 11.09 28.27 22.85
CA GLN A 511 10.27 28.50 24.04
C GLN A 511 10.00 27.18 24.76
N TYR A 512 9.51 26.17 24.04
CA TYR A 512 9.25 24.84 24.60
C TYR A 512 10.52 24.17 25.14
N TRP A 513 11.66 24.39 24.48
CA TRP A 513 12.94 23.81 24.90
C TRP A 513 13.53 24.47 26.15
N SER A 514 13.31 25.77 26.33
CA SER A 514 13.82 26.53 27.48
C SER A 514 12.98 26.33 28.74
N ASP A 515 11.69 25.97 28.64
CA ASP A 515 10.86 25.59 29.77
C ASP A 515 11.05 24.11 30.16
N LEU A 516 11.52 23.87 31.39
CA LEU A 516 11.76 22.53 31.94
C LEU A 516 10.47 21.67 32.02
N ASN A 517 9.30 22.28 32.14
CA ASN A 517 8.03 21.55 32.23
C ASN A 517 7.61 20.94 30.90
N THR A 518 7.85 21.65 29.80
CA THR A 518 7.54 21.19 28.44
C THR A 518 8.68 20.41 27.82
N ARG A 519 9.94 20.78 28.10
CA ARG A 519 11.14 20.18 27.51
C ARG A 519 11.20 18.66 27.70
N LYS A 520 10.80 18.16 28.87
CA LYS A 520 10.78 16.70 29.16
C LYS A 520 9.79 15.92 28.30
N TYR A 521 8.83 16.59 27.68
CA TYR A 521 7.83 16.03 26.77
C TYR A 521 8.15 16.28 25.29
N MET A 522 9.25 17.00 24.99
CA MET A 522 9.66 17.24 23.62
C MET A 522 10.35 16.02 23.02
N ASN A 523 9.93 15.66 21.81
CA ASN A 523 10.53 14.63 20.99
C ASN A 523 10.81 15.17 19.58
N LYS A 524 11.85 14.64 18.93
CA LYS A 524 12.11 14.92 17.52
C LYS A 524 11.60 13.71 16.75
N SER A 525 10.54 13.92 15.97
CA SER A 525 10.05 12.93 15.02
C SER A 525 10.93 12.98 13.77
N ASN A 526 11.17 11.83 13.17
CA ASN A 526 11.93 11.68 11.93
C ASN A 526 11.16 10.76 10.98
N GLY A 527 11.17 11.11 9.71
CA GLY A 527 10.54 10.32 8.66
C GLY A 527 11.36 10.32 7.39
N PHE A 528 10.82 9.65 6.38
CA PHE A 528 11.45 9.45 5.10
C PHE A 528 10.45 9.83 4.03
N GLY A 529 10.85 10.72 3.14
CA GLY A 529 10.05 11.04 1.98
C GLY A 529 10.71 12.11 1.13
N THR A 530 10.31 12.21 -0.14
CA THR A 530 10.90 13.18 -1.08
C THR A 530 9.85 14.14 -1.59
N ILE A 531 10.05 15.42 -1.26
CA ILE A 531 9.39 16.52 -1.96
C ILE A 531 10.22 16.92 -3.16
N ALA A 532 9.54 17.10 -4.29
CA ALA A 532 10.14 17.59 -5.51
C ALA A 532 9.24 18.62 -6.23
N LEU A 533 9.84 19.32 -7.19
CA LEU A 533 9.13 20.05 -8.22
C LEU A 533 8.90 19.11 -9.43
N GLY A 534 7.64 18.92 -9.83
CA GLY A 534 7.28 18.20 -11.04
C GLY A 534 6.98 19.14 -12.21
N PHE A 535 7.50 18.83 -13.40
CA PHE A 535 7.16 19.54 -14.63
C PHE A 535 6.05 18.82 -15.38
N ASN A 536 5.10 19.58 -15.93
CA ASN A 536 4.14 19.01 -16.87
C ASN A 536 4.78 18.87 -18.27
N LEU A 537 5.19 17.65 -18.62
CA LEU A 537 5.80 17.30 -19.91
C LEU A 537 4.83 16.57 -20.85
N ASP A 538 3.54 16.62 -20.53
CA ASP A 538 2.48 15.96 -21.28
C ASP A 538 2.33 16.57 -22.68
N LYS A 539 2.35 15.69 -23.69
CA LYS A 539 2.33 16.09 -25.11
C LYS A 539 0.95 16.51 -25.61
N GLU A 540 -0.09 16.38 -24.79
CA GLU A 540 -1.44 16.77 -25.15
C GLU A 540 -1.86 18.08 -24.46
N THR A 541 -1.69 18.15 -23.15
CA THR A 541 -2.13 19.28 -22.32
C THR A 541 -1.11 20.40 -22.21
N ASN A 542 0.18 20.12 -22.41
CA ASN A 542 1.25 21.11 -22.21
C ASN A 542 2.34 21.09 -23.29
N LYS A 543 1.98 20.68 -24.51
CA LYS A 543 2.90 20.55 -25.65
C LYS A 543 3.68 21.82 -25.98
N ASP A 544 3.00 22.96 -25.94
CA ASP A 544 3.54 24.25 -26.38
C ASP A 544 4.25 25.02 -25.25
N SER A 545 4.24 24.50 -24.03
CA SER A 545 4.93 25.13 -22.91
C SER A 545 6.45 24.99 -23.03
N PHE A 546 7.16 26.05 -22.66
CA PHE A 546 8.63 26.09 -22.68
C PHE A 546 9.27 25.11 -21.71
N VAL A 547 8.53 24.57 -20.73
CA VAL A 547 9.04 23.51 -19.85
C VAL A 547 9.43 22.24 -20.62
N ASN A 548 8.99 22.06 -21.87
CA ASN A 548 9.47 20.98 -22.74
C ASN A 548 10.95 21.12 -23.13
N ASP A 549 11.52 22.32 -23.07
CA ASP A 549 12.95 22.53 -23.31
C ASP A 549 13.79 22.11 -22.10
N GLN A 550 14.68 21.14 -22.33
CA GLN A 550 15.57 20.61 -21.29
C GLN A 550 16.52 21.67 -20.72
N ASP A 551 16.95 22.66 -21.52
CA ASP A 551 17.84 23.72 -21.02
C ASP A 551 17.10 24.63 -20.02
N LEU A 552 15.81 24.92 -20.24
CA LEU A 552 15.02 25.69 -19.27
C LEU A 552 14.86 24.93 -17.96
N ARG A 553 14.53 23.63 -18.02
CA ARG A 553 14.38 22.80 -16.80
C ARG A 553 15.68 22.69 -16.02
N ASN A 554 16.79 22.48 -16.70
CA ASN A 554 18.12 22.46 -16.08
C ASN A 554 18.50 23.82 -15.49
N ALA A 555 18.17 24.94 -16.17
CA ALA A 555 18.37 26.26 -15.60
C ALA A 555 17.63 26.42 -14.26
N ILE A 556 16.36 26.00 -14.19
CA ILE A 556 15.56 26.03 -12.96
C ILE A 556 16.16 25.09 -11.89
N TYR A 557 16.57 23.86 -12.25
CA TYR A 557 17.17 22.88 -11.34
C TYR A 557 18.34 23.45 -10.54
N TYR A 558 19.28 24.09 -11.24
CA TYR A 558 20.53 24.60 -10.64
C TYR A 558 20.36 25.98 -9.99
N ALA A 559 19.22 26.66 -10.18
CA ALA A 559 18.92 27.97 -9.61
C ALA A 559 18.16 27.91 -8.26
N ILE A 560 17.72 26.74 -7.82
CA ILE A 560 16.99 26.58 -6.56
C ILE A 560 17.96 26.35 -5.40
N ASP A 561 17.93 27.22 -4.39
CA ASP A 561 18.58 27.00 -3.10
C ASP A 561 17.65 26.18 -2.20
N ARG A 562 17.94 24.88 -2.07
CA ARG A 562 17.09 23.96 -1.30
C ARG A 562 17.16 24.22 0.20
N ASN A 563 18.27 24.74 0.72
CA ASN A 563 18.42 25.04 2.13
C ASN A 563 17.60 26.29 2.52
N GLU A 564 17.60 27.33 1.66
CA GLU A 564 16.70 28.47 1.84
C GLU A 564 15.22 28.05 1.70
N MET A 565 14.90 27.19 0.72
CA MET A 565 13.54 26.64 0.54
C MET A 565 13.01 25.97 1.80
N LEU A 566 13.79 25.07 2.42
CA LEU A 566 13.45 24.37 3.66
C LEU A 566 13.02 25.30 4.79
N ASN A 567 13.74 26.43 4.94
CA ASN A 567 13.45 27.41 5.98
C ASN A 567 12.15 28.17 5.69
N ILE A 568 11.89 28.51 4.43
CA ILE A 568 10.69 29.26 4.00
C ILE A 568 9.42 28.40 4.16
N VAL A 569 9.49 27.10 3.85
CA VAL A 569 8.32 26.21 3.92
C VAL A 569 8.07 25.61 5.32
N GLY A 570 9.00 25.80 6.27
CA GLY A 570 8.84 25.34 7.66
C GLY A 570 9.37 23.93 7.95
N TRP A 571 10.29 23.43 7.11
CA TRP A 571 11.01 22.15 7.28
C TRP A 571 12.45 22.38 7.78
N ASN A 572 12.64 23.32 8.70
CA ASN A 572 13.96 23.73 9.20
C ASN A 572 14.76 22.62 9.93
N THR A 573 14.14 21.48 10.22
CA THR A 573 14.79 20.30 10.80
C THR A 573 15.10 19.19 9.78
N SER A 574 14.75 19.39 8.51
CA SER A 574 15.02 18.46 7.40
C SER A 574 16.27 18.84 6.60
N PHE A 575 16.59 18.05 5.58
CA PHE A 575 17.80 18.16 4.77
C PHE A 575 17.51 18.41 3.27
N PRO A 576 18.37 19.19 2.58
CA PRO A 576 18.36 19.34 1.12
C PRO A 576 18.53 18.02 0.37
N VAL A 577 17.73 17.78 -0.66
CA VAL A 577 17.80 16.56 -1.46
C VAL A 577 18.06 16.87 -2.92
N ILE A 578 19.03 16.18 -3.53
CA ILE A 578 19.39 16.31 -4.95
C ILE A 578 19.23 15.00 -5.74
N THR A 579 18.70 13.97 -5.10
CA THR A 579 18.48 12.61 -5.63
C THR A 579 16.99 12.37 -5.70
N TRP A 580 16.52 11.73 -6.76
CA TRP A 580 15.09 11.48 -6.94
C TRP A 580 14.60 10.33 -6.08
N THR A 581 15.37 9.25 -5.99
CA THR A 581 15.11 8.14 -5.07
C THR A 581 15.12 8.61 -3.62
N ALA A 582 14.04 8.33 -2.89
CA ALA A 582 13.89 8.74 -1.50
C ALA A 582 14.84 8.01 -0.55
N PHE A 583 15.36 8.76 0.41
CA PHE A 583 16.31 8.27 1.41
C PHE A 583 15.62 7.42 2.50
N GLY A 584 16.28 6.36 2.95
CA GLY A 584 15.94 5.53 4.10
C GLY A 584 14.72 4.64 3.92
N GLN A 585 14.13 4.60 2.71
CA GLN A 585 12.95 3.78 2.43
C GLN A 585 13.27 2.42 1.79
N ALA A 586 14.42 2.31 1.11
CA ALA A 586 14.73 1.17 0.28
C ALA A 586 16.07 0.51 0.67
N SER A 587 16.06 -0.84 0.71
CA SER A 587 17.25 -1.64 0.96
C SER A 587 17.27 -2.92 0.13
N SER A 588 18.46 -3.49 -0.06
CA SER A 588 18.65 -4.83 -0.62
C SER A 588 17.96 -5.89 0.26
N SER A 589 17.85 -7.13 -0.24
CA SER A 589 17.41 -8.29 0.54
C SER A 589 18.30 -8.60 1.75
N PHE A 590 19.54 -8.08 1.76
CA PHE A 590 20.49 -8.17 2.88
C PHE A 590 20.44 -6.97 3.83
N GLY A 591 19.63 -5.95 3.53
CA GLY A 591 19.50 -4.73 4.34
C GLY A 591 20.48 -3.61 3.96
N ASP A 592 21.17 -3.71 2.83
CA ASP A 592 22.05 -2.64 2.35
C ASP A 592 21.20 -1.48 1.83
N ALA A 593 21.38 -0.30 2.43
CA ALA A 593 20.66 0.89 2.04
C ALA A 593 21.05 1.33 0.62
N VAL A 594 20.08 1.69 -0.23
CA VAL A 594 20.35 2.09 -1.63
C VAL A 594 21.32 3.27 -1.71
N GLU A 595 21.25 4.16 -0.73
CA GLU A 595 22.05 5.38 -0.61
C GLU A 595 23.54 5.07 -0.44
N ALA A 596 23.87 3.95 0.21
CA ALA A 596 25.25 3.51 0.34
C ALA A 596 25.87 3.23 -1.04
N GLY A 597 25.06 2.80 -2.00
CA GLY A 597 25.47 2.62 -3.40
C GLY A 597 25.71 3.92 -4.16
N PHE A 598 25.16 5.05 -3.70
CA PHE A 598 25.35 6.37 -4.30
C PHE A 598 26.52 7.14 -3.68
N GLU A 599 27.06 6.68 -2.56
CA GLU A 599 28.16 7.35 -1.88
C GLU A 599 29.39 7.46 -2.78
N HIS A 600 29.99 8.65 -2.80
CA HIS A 600 31.14 9.01 -3.64
C HIS A 600 30.90 8.90 -5.16
N ASP A 601 29.69 8.59 -5.61
CA ASP A 601 29.33 8.66 -7.02
C ASP A 601 28.91 10.09 -7.42
N TYR A 602 29.20 10.46 -8.66
CA TYR A 602 28.97 11.79 -9.21
C TYR A 602 28.86 11.73 -10.73
N MET A 603 28.26 12.77 -11.31
CA MET A 603 28.26 13.04 -12.76
C MET A 603 28.80 14.45 -13.02
N PHE A 604 29.30 14.69 -14.23
CA PHE A 604 29.67 16.04 -14.64
C PHE A 604 28.47 16.79 -15.23
N ALA A 605 28.24 18.00 -14.75
CA ALA A 605 27.33 18.92 -15.41
C ALA A 605 27.89 19.30 -16.79
N LYS A 606 27.01 19.69 -17.72
CA LYS A 606 27.42 20.14 -19.07
C LYS A 606 28.16 21.48 -19.02
N TYR A 607 27.81 22.34 -18.07
CA TYR A 607 28.39 23.65 -17.83
C TYR A 607 28.81 23.78 -16.37
N GLY A 608 29.55 24.84 -16.06
CA GLY A 608 29.97 25.19 -14.70
C GLY A 608 31.46 25.46 -14.61
N LYS A 609 31.85 26.31 -13.67
CA LYS A 609 33.24 26.69 -13.42
C LYS A 609 33.68 26.19 -12.05
N TYR A 610 34.89 25.66 -11.99
CA TYR A 610 35.53 25.35 -10.71
C TYR A 610 35.76 26.63 -9.90
N PRO A 611 35.68 26.56 -8.55
CA PRO A 611 35.91 27.71 -7.69
C PRO A 611 37.33 28.24 -7.85
N GLU A 612 37.46 29.57 -7.83
CA GLU A 612 38.77 30.25 -7.88
C GLU A 612 39.58 29.99 -6.59
N ASP A 613 38.90 29.95 -5.44
CA ASP A 613 39.52 29.64 -4.15
C ASP A 613 39.57 28.12 -3.89
N LYS A 614 40.74 27.55 -4.17
CA LYS A 614 41.03 26.11 -3.97
C LYS A 614 41.28 25.72 -2.51
N LYS A 615 41.32 26.69 -1.58
CA LYS A 615 41.63 26.49 -0.16
C LYS A 615 40.41 26.53 0.74
N ASP A 616 39.27 27.03 0.27
CA ASP A 616 38.02 26.99 1.01
C ASP A 616 37.58 25.54 1.25
N SER A 617 37.75 25.06 2.48
CA SER A 617 37.38 23.70 2.88
C SER A 617 35.87 23.49 3.00
N SER A 618 35.06 24.56 3.00
CA SER A 618 33.60 24.45 3.02
C SER A 618 33.02 24.13 1.64
N ASN A 619 33.75 24.42 0.56
CA ASN A 619 33.33 24.06 -0.78
C ASN A 619 33.60 22.58 -1.06
N TYR A 620 32.54 21.80 -1.34
CA TYR A 620 32.66 20.37 -1.61
C TYR A 620 33.57 20.06 -2.81
N LEU A 621 33.65 20.93 -3.81
CA LEU A 621 34.53 20.76 -4.98
C LEU A 621 36.02 20.72 -4.61
N ASN A 622 36.38 21.24 -3.42
CA ASN A 622 37.73 21.21 -2.90
C ASN A 622 38.09 19.89 -2.18
N GLN A 623 37.17 18.93 -2.08
CA GLN A 623 37.46 17.60 -1.55
C GLN A 623 38.25 16.74 -2.55
N ASN A 624 39.05 15.80 -2.05
CA ASN A 624 40.02 15.02 -2.86
C ASN A 624 39.40 14.31 -4.07
N VAL A 625 38.19 13.75 -3.92
CA VAL A 625 37.50 13.02 -5.00
C VAL A 625 37.15 13.94 -6.17
N PHE A 626 36.66 15.15 -5.89
CA PHE A 626 36.25 16.13 -6.91
C PHE A 626 37.41 16.93 -7.49
N LYS A 627 38.47 17.16 -6.71
CA LYS A 627 39.73 17.74 -7.21
C LYS A 627 40.36 16.88 -8.30
N LYS A 628 40.38 15.55 -8.13
CA LYS A 628 40.88 14.63 -9.16
C LYS A 628 40.00 14.60 -10.41
N ALA A 629 38.73 14.98 -10.30
CA ALA A 629 37.81 15.04 -11.42
C ALA A 629 38.06 16.26 -12.34
N GLN A 630 38.75 17.29 -11.85
CA GLN A 630 39.03 18.53 -12.58
C GLN A 630 39.81 18.29 -13.87
N GLU A 631 40.90 17.53 -13.82
CA GLU A 631 41.73 17.24 -15.00
C GLU A 631 40.91 16.56 -16.10
N LYS A 632 40.03 15.62 -15.71
CA LYS A 632 39.16 14.93 -16.65
C LYS A 632 38.10 15.88 -17.23
N ALA A 633 37.51 16.75 -16.41
CA ALA A 633 36.53 17.73 -16.88
C ALA A 633 37.16 18.71 -17.88
N GLU A 634 38.34 19.25 -17.57
CA GLU A 634 39.07 20.18 -18.44
C GLU A 634 39.44 19.54 -19.78
N THR A 635 39.92 18.28 -19.76
CA THR A 635 40.31 17.55 -20.97
C THR A 635 39.13 17.30 -21.92
N ASN A 636 37.92 17.12 -21.38
CA ASN A 636 36.72 16.80 -22.17
C ASN A 636 35.75 18.00 -22.31
N GLU A 637 36.16 19.20 -21.90
CA GLU A 637 35.33 20.42 -21.90
C GLU A 637 33.99 20.26 -21.14
N TRP A 638 33.98 19.45 -20.08
CA TRP A 638 32.83 19.29 -19.21
C TRP A 638 32.81 20.32 -18.07
N GLY A 639 31.65 20.51 -17.47
CA GLY A 639 31.47 21.34 -16.28
C GLY A 639 31.93 20.68 -14.99
N ILE A 640 31.42 21.20 -13.87
CA ILE A 640 31.78 20.73 -12.53
C ILE A 640 31.13 19.37 -12.19
N PRO A 641 31.76 18.56 -11.32
CA PRO A 641 31.17 17.34 -10.82
C PRO A 641 30.09 17.65 -9.77
N ILE A 642 28.94 17.01 -9.93
CA ILE A 642 27.82 17.06 -8.99
C ILE A 642 27.63 15.65 -8.43
N PRO A 643 27.70 15.47 -7.10
CA PRO A 643 27.49 14.16 -6.50
C PRO A 643 26.08 13.63 -6.79
N VAL A 644 25.92 12.32 -6.93
CA VAL A 644 24.58 11.70 -7.11
C VAL A 644 23.70 12.01 -5.90
N GLN A 645 24.28 12.14 -4.71
CA GLN A 645 23.54 12.39 -3.48
C GLN A 645 24.21 13.46 -2.61
N ASN A 646 23.38 14.25 -1.90
CA ASN A 646 23.87 15.41 -1.16
C ASN A 646 24.62 15.02 0.12
N TYR A 647 24.07 14.06 0.86
CA TYR A 647 24.55 13.59 2.17
C TYR A 647 25.14 12.19 2.09
N THR A 648 26.07 11.81 2.96
CA THR A 648 26.37 10.37 3.12
C THR A 648 25.20 9.67 3.82
N HIS A 649 25.14 8.34 3.75
CA HIS A 649 24.14 7.57 4.50
C HIS A 649 24.26 7.86 6.01
N ILE A 650 25.48 8.00 6.53
CA ILE A 650 25.76 8.32 7.94
C ILE A 650 25.27 9.73 8.32
N ASP A 651 25.52 10.73 7.47
CA ASP A 651 25.03 12.08 7.73
C ASP A 651 23.50 12.11 7.75
N HIS A 652 22.87 11.38 6.84
CA HIS A 652 21.42 11.29 6.75
C HIS A 652 20.80 10.66 8.00
N ILE A 653 21.35 9.55 8.54
CA ILE A 653 20.81 8.93 9.78
C ILE A 653 20.96 9.82 11.02
N SER A 654 21.84 10.83 10.99
CA SER A 654 22.02 11.76 12.11
C SER A 654 20.78 12.64 12.38
N LYS A 655 19.82 12.74 11.43
CA LYS A 655 18.59 13.52 11.63
C LYS A 655 17.75 13.07 12.82
N ALA A 656 17.88 11.81 13.23
CA ALA A 656 17.23 11.26 14.42
C ALA A 656 17.82 11.78 15.74
N MET A 657 19.00 12.41 15.71
CA MET A 657 19.59 13.05 16.87
C MET A 657 18.82 14.33 17.24
N LYS A 658 18.72 14.60 18.55
CA LYS A 658 18.11 15.85 19.06
C LYS A 658 18.89 17.09 18.62
N PHE A 659 20.19 16.95 18.42
CA PHE A 659 21.07 18.00 17.91
C PHE A 659 22.06 17.38 16.92
N GLU A 660 21.85 17.65 15.65
CA GLU A 660 22.77 17.30 14.57
C GLU A 660 23.59 18.52 14.14
N THR A 661 24.87 18.31 13.80
CA THR A 661 25.74 19.32 13.20
C THR A 661 26.20 18.83 11.83
N VAL A 662 25.24 18.70 10.91
CA VAL A 662 25.51 18.31 9.52
C VAL A 662 25.66 19.57 8.66
N ASP A 663 26.64 19.57 7.77
CA ASP A 663 26.82 20.62 6.76
C ASP A 663 25.61 20.69 5.83
N ARG A 664 24.84 21.78 5.89
CA ARG A 664 23.61 21.95 5.11
C ARG A 664 23.80 22.55 3.72
N THR A 665 25.03 22.54 3.21
CA THR A 665 25.33 23.01 1.86
C THR A 665 24.54 22.22 0.81
N ASP A 666 23.82 22.92 -0.07
CA ASP A 666 23.16 22.34 -1.24
C ASP A 666 24.19 22.15 -2.36
N LYS A 667 24.66 20.91 -2.58
CA LYS A 667 25.65 20.59 -3.61
C LYS A 667 25.05 20.60 -5.04
N GLY A 668 23.73 20.73 -5.17
CA GLY A 668 23.01 20.85 -6.44
C GLY A 668 22.72 22.28 -6.87
N TYR A 669 22.95 23.28 -6.02
CA TYR A 669 22.73 24.70 -6.34
C TYR A 669 23.99 25.34 -6.92
N HIS A 670 23.91 25.79 -8.18
CA HIS A 670 25.03 26.40 -8.91
C HIS A 670 24.53 27.44 -9.92
N LEU A 671 24.56 28.72 -9.54
CA LEU A 671 24.05 29.81 -10.39
C LEU A 671 24.78 29.98 -11.72
N ASP A 672 26.07 29.66 -11.77
CA ASP A 672 26.87 29.71 -13.00
C ASP A 672 26.41 28.64 -14.00
N VAL A 673 26.15 27.42 -13.52
CA VAL A 673 25.56 26.33 -14.31
C VAL A 673 24.15 26.72 -14.77
N ALA A 674 23.32 27.23 -13.86
CA ALA A 674 21.95 27.65 -14.14
C ALA A 674 21.89 28.72 -15.24
N ARG A 675 22.73 29.76 -15.14
CA ARG A 675 22.81 30.85 -16.13
C ARG A 675 23.35 30.38 -17.47
N ALA A 676 24.29 29.42 -17.49
CA ALA A 676 24.79 28.84 -18.73
C ALA A 676 23.70 28.08 -19.49
N TYR A 677 22.89 27.28 -18.79
CA TYR A 677 21.71 26.63 -19.39
C TYR A 677 20.68 27.65 -19.87
N LEU A 678 20.39 28.70 -19.09
CA LEU A 678 19.46 29.75 -19.53
C LEU A 678 19.94 30.46 -20.80
N ASN A 679 21.25 30.70 -20.93
CA ASN A 679 21.81 31.29 -22.15
C ASN A 679 21.60 30.37 -23.36
N LYS A 680 21.77 29.05 -23.19
CA LYS A 680 21.51 28.08 -24.26
C LYS A 680 20.04 28.00 -24.64
N PHE A 681 19.15 28.10 -23.66
CA PHE A 681 17.72 28.24 -23.91
C PHE A 681 17.42 29.52 -24.74
N LYS A 682 17.99 30.67 -24.35
CA LYS A 682 17.83 31.93 -25.10
C LYS A 682 18.37 31.85 -26.53
N GLU A 683 19.48 31.14 -26.74
CA GLU A 683 20.04 30.89 -28.09
C GLU A 683 19.08 30.08 -28.96
N LYS A 684 18.37 29.10 -28.38
CA LYS A 684 17.37 28.27 -29.09
C LYS A 684 16.06 29.01 -29.39
N HIS A 685 15.71 30.01 -28.59
CA HIS A 685 14.47 30.78 -28.70
C HIS A 685 14.74 32.28 -28.95
N PRO A 686 15.34 32.63 -30.11
CA PRO A 686 15.69 34.02 -30.40
C PRO A 686 14.43 34.90 -30.48
N GLY A 687 14.39 35.98 -29.69
CA GLY A 687 13.26 36.93 -29.63
C GLY A 687 12.31 36.70 -28.45
N LEU A 688 12.48 35.64 -27.68
CA LEU A 688 11.78 35.43 -26.42
C LEU A 688 12.37 36.32 -25.33
N ASN A 689 11.57 37.23 -24.76
CA ASN A 689 12.03 38.20 -23.74
C ASN A 689 11.62 37.83 -22.31
N HIS A 690 10.56 37.02 -22.16
CA HIS A 690 10.06 36.54 -20.86
C HIS A 690 9.40 35.17 -21.03
N VAL A 691 9.35 34.39 -19.95
CA VAL A 691 8.67 33.10 -19.83
C VAL A 691 7.83 33.13 -18.56
N THR A 692 6.52 32.95 -18.67
CA THR A 692 5.62 32.81 -17.51
C THR A 692 5.26 31.35 -17.33
N LEU A 693 5.50 30.78 -16.15
CA LEU A 693 5.22 29.40 -15.79
C LEU A 693 4.13 29.33 -14.72
N LYS A 694 3.09 28.54 -14.96
CA LYS A 694 1.97 28.36 -14.02
C LYS A 694 2.30 27.33 -12.96
N PHE A 695 2.39 27.80 -11.72
CA PHE A 695 2.54 26.97 -10.53
C PHE A 695 1.18 26.82 -9.81
N ILE A 696 0.74 25.60 -9.54
CA ILE A 696 -0.50 25.37 -8.78
C ILE A 696 -0.20 24.91 -7.34
N SER A 697 -1.02 25.35 -6.39
CA SER A 697 -0.93 25.02 -4.96
C SER A 697 -2.30 24.60 -4.42
N ASN A 698 -2.35 23.65 -3.48
CA ASN A 698 -3.55 23.25 -2.76
C ASN A 698 -3.97 24.22 -1.64
N SER A 699 -3.41 25.44 -1.64
CA SER A 699 -3.67 26.51 -0.67
C SER A 699 -3.20 26.25 0.76
N THR A 700 -2.48 25.16 1.03
CA THR A 700 -1.73 25.01 2.28
C THR A 700 -0.60 26.05 2.36
N ASP A 701 -0.25 26.46 3.57
CA ASP A 701 0.81 27.45 3.79
C ASP A 701 2.16 26.94 3.25
N GLU A 702 2.44 25.64 3.40
CA GLU A 702 3.63 24.99 2.84
C GLU A 702 3.74 25.19 1.32
N GLN A 703 2.72 24.78 0.55
CA GLN A 703 2.77 24.89 -0.92
C GLN A 703 2.74 26.34 -1.41
N LYS A 704 2.02 27.23 -0.72
CA LYS A 704 2.05 28.67 -1.01
C LYS A 704 3.45 29.24 -0.84
N ASN A 705 4.10 28.94 0.28
CA ASN A 705 5.45 29.41 0.58
C ASN A 705 6.47 28.82 -0.39
N ALA A 706 6.30 27.57 -0.82
CA ALA A 706 7.14 26.96 -1.84
C ALA A 706 7.06 27.69 -3.18
N GLY A 707 5.85 28.07 -3.63
CA GLY A 707 5.66 28.86 -4.85
C GLY A 707 6.30 30.26 -4.75
N LEU A 708 6.19 30.91 -3.60
CA LEU A 708 6.81 32.23 -3.36
C LEU A 708 8.34 32.15 -3.35
N ALA A 709 8.92 31.13 -2.70
CA ALA A 709 10.35 30.88 -2.70
C ALA A 709 10.87 30.62 -4.12
N LEU A 710 10.17 29.79 -4.90
CA LEU A 710 10.56 29.52 -6.29
C LEU A 710 10.54 30.81 -7.14
N LYS A 711 9.52 31.65 -6.97
CA LYS A 711 9.43 32.96 -7.64
C LYS A 711 10.65 33.83 -7.31
N ASP A 712 11.01 33.93 -6.04
CA ASP A 712 12.17 34.70 -5.57
C ASP A 712 13.49 34.14 -6.13
N PHE A 713 13.68 32.82 -6.12
CA PHE A 713 14.88 32.19 -6.70
C PHE A 713 15.03 32.46 -8.19
N MET A 714 13.95 32.36 -8.97
CA MET A 714 13.98 32.69 -10.40
C MET A 714 14.33 34.16 -10.62
N GLN A 715 13.77 35.07 -9.82
CA GLN A 715 14.08 36.50 -9.91
C GLN A 715 15.54 36.81 -9.54
N LYS A 716 16.07 36.21 -8.48
CA LYS A 716 17.49 36.32 -8.08
C LYS A 716 18.44 35.77 -9.14
N ALA A 717 18.11 34.64 -9.75
CA ALA A 717 18.98 33.96 -10.71
C ALA A 717 18.96 34.62 -12.10
N PHE A 718 17.78 35.04 -12.56
CA PHE A 718 17.48 35.35 -13.96
C PHE A 718 16.80 36.71 -14.21
N GLY A 719 16.51 37.48 -13.16
CA GLY A 719 15.75 38.72 -13.27
C GLY A 719 14.31 38.45 -13.74
N ASP A 720 13.77 39.32 -14.58
CA ASP A 720 12.38 39.23 -15.04
C ASP A 720 12.17 38.25 -16.21
N PHE A 721 13.19 37.44 -16.56
CA PHE A 721 13.10 36.53 -17.70
C PHE A 721 12.21 35.31 -17.41
N ILE A 722 12.21 34.79 -16.17
CA ILE A 722 11.32 33.69 -15.75
C ILE A 722 10.40 34.20 -14.66
N GLU A 723 9.09 34.22 -14.95
CA GLU A 723 8.03 34.58 -14.02
C GLU A 723 7.28 33.33 -13.56
N ILE A 724 7.01 33.23 -12.26
CA ILE A 724 6.19 32.17 -11.67
C ILE A 724 4.81 32.75 -11.32
N ASP A 725 3.77 32.29 -12.04
CA ASP A 725 2.36 32.63 -11.79
C ASP A 725 1.73 31.59 -10.84
N ILE A 726 1.53 31.99 -9.57
CA ILE A 726 1.04 31.11 -8.51
C ILE A 726 -0.50 31.10 -8.50
N LYS A 727 -1.10 29.93 -8.67
CA LYS A 727 -2.54 29.68 -8.53
C LYS A 727 -2.85 28.86 -7.28
N ASN A 728 -3.47 29.50 -6.30
CA ASN A 728 -3.94 28.84 -5.08
C ASN A 728 -5.34 28.26 -5.30
N LEU A 729 -5.48 26.94 -5.16
CA LEU A 729 -6.69 26.19 -5.41
C LEU A 729 -7.11 25.42 -4.15
N PRO A 730 -8.41 25.22 -3.87
CA PRO A 730 -8.87 24.27 -2.87
C PRO A 730 -8.44 22.83 -3.23
N GLU A 731 -8.22 21.95 -2.24
CA GLU A 731 -7.72 20.57 -2.42
C GLU A 731 -8.39 19.79 -3.58
N ASN A 732 -9.73 19.75 -3.61
CA ASN A 732 -10.46 19.03 -4.67
C ASN A 732 -10.21 19.59 -6.07
N VAL A 733 -10.04 20.92 -6.20
CA VAL A 733 -9.78 21.60 -7.48
C VAL A 733 -8.31 21.46 -7.87
N TYR A 734 -7.40 21.51 -6.89
CA TYR A 734 -5.98 21.22 -7.08
C TYR A 734 -5.79 19.81 -7.66
N GLU A 735 -6.44 18.81 -7.07
CA GLU A 735 -6.36 17.42 -7.55
C GLU A 735 -6.95 17.25 -8.96
N ASP A 736 -8.07 17.92 -9.29
CA ASP A 736 -8.61 17.95 -10.67
C ASP A 736 -7.59 18.56 -11.64
N TRP A 737 -7.05 19.74 -11.34
CA TRP A 737 -6.12 20.44 -12.24
C TRP A 737 -4.82 19.67 -12.42
N ARG A 738 -4.31 19.06 -11.34
CA ARG A 738 -3.14 18.19 -11.37
C ARG A 738 -3.38 16.97 -12.24
N THR A 739 -4.51 16.29 -12.07
CA THR A 739 -4.80 15.07 -12.83
C THR A 739 -5.23 15.36 -14.27
N THR A 740 -5.69 16.56 -14.59
CA THR A 740 -6.06 16.99 -15.95
C THR A 740 -4.96 17.81 -16.66
N GLY A 741 -3.76 17.93 -16.08
CA GLY A 741 -2.62 18.58 -16.73
C GLY A 741 -2.71 20.10 -16.87
N LYS A 742 -3.46 20.79 -16.00
CA LYS A 742 -3.68 22.25 -16.07
C LYS A 742 -2.60 23.08 -15.34
N PHE A 743 -1.33 22.67 -15.43
CA PHE A 743 -0.21 23.29 -14.73
C PHE A 743 1.08 23.21 -15.56
N ASP A 744 2.08 24.04 -15.24
CA ASP A 744 3.46 23.85 -15.69
C ASP A 744 4.31 23.21 -14.59
N LEU A 745 4.09 23.67 -13.35
CA LEU A 745 4.87 23.31 -12.17
C LEU A 745 3.97 22.90 -11.00
N ILE A 746 4.37 21.84 -10.31
CA ILE A 746 3.76 21.40 -9.04
C ILE A 746 4.83 21.14 -7.99
N TYR A 747 4.53 21.48 -6.74
CA TYR A 747 5.29 21.10 -5.56
C TYR A 747 4.47 20.09 -4.76
N ARG A 748 5.02 18.91 -4.49
CA ARG A 748 4.35 17.90 -3.68
C ARG A 748 5.30 16.87 -3.12
N ASN A 749 4.81 16.14 -2.13
CA ASN A 749 5.40 14.87 -1.72
C ASN A 749 5.10 13.79 -2.78
N PHE A 750 6.12 13.02 -3.16
CA PHE A 750 6.09 11.95 -4.15
C PHE A 750 6.30 10.54 -3.58
N ASP A 751 6.16 10.36 -2.26
CA ASP A 751 6.18 9.05 -1.59
C ASP A 751 5.15 8.06 -2.15
N THR A 752 4.13 8.59 -2.84
CA THR A 752 3.15 7.82 -3.59
C THR A 752 3.74 6.91 -4.66
N PHE A 753 5.04 6.91 -4.99
CA PHE A 753 5.59 5.98 -5.98
C PHE A 753 6.03 4.63 -5.39
N GLY A 754 6.14 4.56 -4.07
CA GLY A 754 6.50 3.36 -3.32
C GLY A 754 7.90 3.44 -2.71
N SER A 755 8.24 2.43 -1.90
CA SER A 755 9.46 2.37 -1.09
C SER A 755 10.49 1.35 -1.60
N ASP A 756 10.20 0.62 -2.69
CA ASP A 756 11.20 -0.29 -3.27
C ASP A 756 12.32 0.50 -3.96
N ILE A 757 13.49 -0.11 -4.05
CA ILE A 757 14.76 0.46 -4.53
C ILE A 757 14.63 1.12 -5.91
N TYR A 758 13.75 0.62 -6.77
CA TYR A 758 13.53 1.08 -8.13
C TYR A 758 12.25 1.92 -8.30
N SER A 759 11.46 2.12 -7.23
CA SER A 759 10.11 2.71 -7.28
C SER A 759 10.08 4.09 -7.92
N TYR A 760 11.09 4.90 -7.62
CA TYR A 760 11.21 6.27 -8.10
C TYR A 760 11.69 6.31 -9.55
N ILE A 761 12.66 5.48 -9.94
CA ILE A 761 13.17 5.50 -11.33
C ILE A 761 12.20 4.85 -12.30
N ARG A 762 11.40 3.85 -11.88
CA ARG A 762 10.48 3.13 -12.78
C ARG A 762 9.33 3.98 -13.30
N VAL A 763 9.00 5.08 -12.61
CA VAL A 763 7.86 5.95 -12.99
C VAL A 763 8.03 6.54 -14.39
N PHE A 764 9.26 6.58 -14.90
CA PHE A 764 9.59 7.08 -16.23
C PHE A 764 9.83 5.96 -17.27
N LEU A 765 9.55 4.69 -16.94
CA LEU A 765 9.56 3.61 -17.93
C LEU A 765 8.27 3.59 -18.76
N LYS A 766 7.18 4.15 -18.22
CA LYS A 766 5.87 4.22 -18.89
C LYS A 766 5.25 5.61 -18.79
N PRO A 767 4.50 6.05 -19.81
CA PRO A 767 3.81 7.32 -19.74
C PRO A 767 2.56 7.19 -18.86
N ASP A 768 2.19 8.28 -18.20
CA ASP A 768 0.88 8.47 -17.58
C ASP A 768 0.25 9.78 -18.06
N GLU A 769 0.23 9.91 -19.37
CA GLU A 769 -0.23 11.09 -20.10
C GLU A 769 -1.74 11.16 -20.24
N ILE A 770 -2.24 12.34 -20.56
CA ILE A 770 -3.58 12.57 -21.11
C ILE A 770 -3.57 12.11 -22.56
N ASN A 771 -4.60 11.37 -22.95
CA ASN A 771 -4.73 10.85 -24.31
C ASN A 771 -6.19 10.90 -24.75
N SER A 772 -6.59 12.02 -25.37
CA SER A 772 -7.96 12.24 -25.88
C SER A 772 -8.36 11.21 -26.92
N LYS A 773 -7.42 10.71 -27.74
CA LYS A 773 -7.70 9.65 -28.73
C LYS A 773 -8.13 8.35 -28.06
N GLN A 774 -7.60 8.06 -26.88
CA GLN A 774 -7.97 6.90 -26.06
C GLN A 774 -9.00 7.25 -24.97
N GLN A 775 -9.62 8.44 -25.06
CA GLN A 775 -10.55 8.97 -24.04
C GLN A 775 -9.99 9.02 -22.61
N LYS A 776 -8.66 9.01 -22.46
CA LYS A 776 -7.99 9.14 -21.18
C LYS A 776 -7.89 10.61 -20.82
N THR A 777 -8.82 11.08 -20.00
CA THR A 777 -8.95 12.50 -19.61
C THR A 777 -8.20 12.87 -18.33
N THR A 778 -7.59 11.89 -17.65
CA THR A 778 -6.78 12.11 -16.43
C THR A 778 -5.47 11.31 -16.46
N GLY A 779 -4.42 11.84 -15.84
CA GLY A 779 -3.06 11.27 -15.79
C GLY A 779 -2.28 11.72 -14.56
N PHE A 780 -0.95 11.71 -14.63
CA PHE A 780 -0.03 12.19 -13.57
C PHE A 780 -0.14 11.46 -12.21
N ARG A 781 -0.59 10.20 -12.20
CA ARG A 781 -0.72 9.36 -11.00
C ARG A 781 0.48 8.42 -10.86
N ASN A 782 0.88 7.75 -11.93
CA ASN A 782 1.94 6.74 -11.95
C ASN A 782 3.24 7.26 -12.59
N ASN A 783 3.16 8.33 -13.38
CA ASN A 783 4.30 9.09 -13.88
C ASN A 783 4.07 10.57 -13.54
N PRO A 784 4.94 11.23 -12.73
CA PRO A 784 4.70 12.59 -12.24
C PRO A 784 4.68 13.67 -13.32
N VAL A 785 5.14 13.35 -14.54
CA VAL A 785 5.38 14.34 -15.61
C VAL A 785 4.57 14.05 -16.88
N GLY A 786 3.67 13.07 -16.85
CA GLY A 786 2.80 12.73 -17.96
C GLY A 786 3.51 11.87 -19.02
N SER A 787 3.99 12.51 -20.09
CA SER A 787 4.48 11.80 -21.29
C SER A 787 5.96 11.44 -21.29
N TRP A 788 6.81 12.09 -20.47
CA TRP A 788 8.26 11.85 -20.56
C TRP A 788 8.65 10.46 -20.05
N ILE A 789 9.36 9.69 -20.89
CA ILE A 789 9.82 8.34 -20.60
C ILE A 789 11.23 8.05 -21.17
N TYR A 790 11.92 7.08 -20.58
CA TYR A 790 13.25 6.67 -21.03
C TYR A 790 13.28 6.10 -22.44
N ASN A 791 12.23 5.40 -22.87
CA ASN A 791 12.12 4.86 -24.23
C ASN A 791 12.33 5.95 -25.28
N ASP A 792 11.65 7.08 -25.11
CA ASP A 792 11.69 8.18 -26.07
C ASP A 792 13.02 8.92 -26.00
N TYR A 793 13.52 9.15 -24.78
CA TYR A 793 14.85 9.70 -24.55
C TYR A 793 15.96 8.90 -25.27
N PHE A 794 15.98 7.57 -25.14
CA PHE A 794 17.00 6.76 -25.81
C PHE A 794 16.79 6.66 -27.33
N LYS A 795 15.55 6.67 -27.81
CA LYS A 795 15.25 6.74 -29.26
C LYS A 795 15.71 8.06 -29.88
N ASP A 796 15.58 9.16 -29.15
CA ASP A 796 16.06 10.49 -29.54
C ASP A 796 17.59 10.57 -29.51
N LEU A 797 18.26 9.84 -28.60
CA LEU A 797 19.72 9.65 -28.62
C LEU A 797 20.22 8.80 -29.79
N GLY A 798 19.34 8.09 -30.51
CA GLY A 798 19.68 7.30 -31.69
C GLY A 798 19.60 5.78 -31.50
N TYR A 799 19.13 5.28 -30.35
CA TYR A 799 18.91 3.85 -30.15
C TYR A 799 17.65 3.34 -30.86
N SER A 800 17.70 2.08 -31.28
CA SER A 800 16.56 1.32 -31.82
C SER A 800 16.80 -0.18 -31.67
N ARG A 801 15.82 -1.00 -32.10
CA ARG A 801 15.89 -2.47 -32.09
C ARG A 801 15.90 -2.99 -33.53
N ASP A 802 16.81 -3.90 -33.84
CA ASP A 802 16.79 -4.63 -35.13
C ASP A 802 15.66 -5.68 -35.18
N GLU A 803 15.55 -6.41 -36.29
CA GLU A 803 14.54 -7.47 -36.48
C GLU A 803 14.63 -8.61 -35.44
N ASN A 804 15.80 -8.79 -34.81
CA ASN A 804 16.07 -9.78 -33.77
C ASN A 804 15.97 -9.18 -32.35
N ASN A 805 15.50 -7.94 -32.22
CA ASN A 805 15.46 -7.17 -30.97
C ASN A 805 16.82 -6.88 -30.32
N ASN A 806 17.93 -6.94 -31.08
CA ASN A 806 19.20 -6.43 -30.59
C ASN A 806 19.22 -4.90 -30.61
N LEU A 807 19.90 -4.29 -29.63
CA LEU A 807 20.10 -2.85 -29.60
C LEU A 807 21.04 -2.41 -30.72
N VAL A 808 20.62 -1.42 -31.50
CA VAL A 808 21.42 -0.81 -32.57
C VAL A 808 21.37 0.71 -32.50
N ILE A 809 22.46 1.36 -32.88
CA ILE A 809 22.57 2.83 -32.98
C ILE A 809 22.43 3.22 -34.45
N LYS A 810 21.55 4.17 -34.74
CA LYS A 810 21.15 4.54 -36.12
C LYS A 810 22.31 5.04 -37.00
N ASN A 811 23.25 5.79 -36.44
CA ASN A 811 24.37 6.36 -37.19
C ASN A 811 25.62 6.58 -36.30
N GLU A 812 26.78 6.77 -36.93
CA GLU A 812 28.07 6.93 -36.22
C GLU A 812 28.17 8.25 -35.44
N ALA A 813 27.48 9.30 -35.88
CA ALA A 813 27.48 10.59 -35.18
C ALA A 813 26.79 10.50 -33.80
N ASP A 814 25.72 9.70 -33.71
CA ASP A 814 25.01 9.45 -32.47
C ASP A 814 25.85 8.58 -31.51
N LYS A 815 26.63 7.63 -32.05
CA LYS A 815 27.57 6.82 -31.25
C LYS A 815 28.59 7.69 -30.52
N ALA A 816 29.21 8.66 -31.18
CA ALA A 816 30.15 9.57 -30.54
C ALA A 816 29.50 10.41 -29.42
N LYS A 817 28.29 10.92 -29.64
CA LYS A 817 27.53 11.67 -28.61
C LYS A 817 27.16 10.78 -27.42
N ILE A 818 26.76 9.54 -27.69
CA ILE A 818 26.41 8.56 -26.65
C ILE A 818 27.66 8.23 -25.81
N GLU A 819 28.83 8.05 -26.43
CA GLU A 819 30.07 7.80 -25.66
C GLU A 819 30.49 9.00 -24.81
N ASP A 820 30.41 10.23 -25.32
CA ASP A 820 30.64 11.42 -24.50
C ASP A 820 29.67 11.47 -23.30
N LEU A 821 28.38 11.24 -23.55
CA LEU A 821 27.35 11.23 -22.52
C LEU A 821 27.61 10.14 -21.46
N LYS A 822 27.90 8.91 -21.87
CA LYS A 822 28.25 7.80 -20.97
C LYS A 822 29.40 8.17 -20.04
N GLN A 823 30.45 8.76 -20.59
CA GLN A 823 31.63 9.14 -19.83
C GLN A 823 31.37 10.33 -18.90
N ARG A 824 30.60 11.32 -19.35
CA ARG A 824 30.21 12.50 -18.57
C ARG A 824 29.29 12.14 -17.40
N LEU A 825 28.34 11.24 -17.62
CA LEU A 825 27.47 10.70 -16.57
C LEU A 825 28.21 9.69 -15.68
N ARG A 826 29.39 9.19 -16.09
CA ARG A 826 30.13 8.14 -15.39
C ARG A 826 29.28 6.90 -15.17
N ILE A 827 28.60 6.43 -16.22
CA ILE A 827 27.86 5.17 -16.20
C ILE A 827 28.76 4.12 -16.82
N LEU A 828 29.14 3.11 -16.04
CA LEU A 828 30.14 2.12 -16.43
C LEU A 828 29.64 1.31 -17.65
N GLY A 829 30.38 1.38 -18.75
CA GLY A 829 30.42 0.29 -19.74
C GLY A 829 31.31 -0.82 -19.19
N GLY A 830 31.07 -2.08 -19.55
CA GLY A 830 31.75 -3.26 -18.99
C GLY A 830 33.24 -3.40 -19.33
N GLU A 831 34.00 -2.29 -19.41
CA GLU A 831 35.43 -2.29 -19.73
C GLU A 831 36.34 -2.20 -18.50
N GLU A 832 37.38 -3.02 -18.63
CA GLU A 832 38.39 -3.48 -17.69
C GLU A 832 39.14 -2.36 -16.94
N ALA A 833 39.18 -2.47 -15.61
CA ALA A 833 40.43 -2.15 -14.93
C ALA A 833 41.37 -3.36 -15.15
N PRO A 834 42.64 -3.16 -15.57
CA PRO A 834 43.58 -4.27 -15.70
C PRO A 834 43.66 -4.96 -14.33
N ASN A 835 43.23 -6.23 -14.25
CA ASN A 835 43.11 -7.08 -13.06
C ASN A 835 41.76 -7.09 -12.31
N LYS A 836 40.64 -6.65 -12.89
CA LYS A 836 39.29 -6.94 -12.35
C LYS A 836 38.48 -7.86 -13.27
N PRO A 837 37.63 -8.77 -12.73
CA PRO A 837 36.71 -9.56 -13.54
C PRO A 837 35.83 -8.65 -14.40
N LYS A 838 35.49 -9.11 -15.60
CA LYS A 838 34.57 -8.40 -16.51
C LYS A 838 33.18 -8.38 -15.87
N GLY A 839 32.80 -7.25 -15.28
CA GLY A 839 31.47 -7.03 -14.72
C GLY A 839 30.42 -6.75 -15.80
N PRO A 840 29.12 -6.84 -15.47
CA PRO A 840 28.07 -6.58 -16.44
C PRO A 840 28.02 -5.11 -16.89
N ASN A 841 27.53 -4.87 -18.10
CA ASN A 841 27.48 -3.54 -18.71
C ASN A 841 26.22 -2.77 -18.25
N VAL A 842 26.42 -1.79 -17.35
CA VAL A 842 25.33 -1.02 -16.75
C VAL A 842 24.59 -0.17 -17.77
N TRP A 843 25.32 0.52 -18.66
CA TRP A 843 24.68 1.36 -19.67
C TRP A 843 23.82 0.54 -20.63
N GLU A 844 24.36 -0.56 -21.17
CA GLU A 844 23.60 -1.42 -22.09
C GLU A 844 22.35 -1.97 -21.43
N LYS A 845 22.42 -2.32 -20.13
CA LYS A 845 21.25 -2.77 -19.39
C LYS A 845 20.20 -1.69 -19.18
N ILE A 846 20.61 -0.46 -18.86
CA ILE A 846 19.70 0.69 -18.78
C ILE A 846 18.96 0.89 -20.10
N VAL A 847 19.68 0.86 -21.23
CA VAL A 847 19.08 0.99 -22.57
C VAL A 847 18.16 -0.19 -22.85
N ASP A 848 18.56 -1.42 -22.51
CA ASP A 848 17.76 -2.61 -22.75
C ASP A 848 16.43 -2.56 -21.99
N LEU A 849 16.46 -2.16 -20.72
CA LEU A 849 15.28 -1.99 -19.88
C LEU A 849 14.40 -0.80 -20.32
N SER A 850 14.96 0.17 -21.03
CA SER A 850 14.23 1.38 -21.46
C SER A 850 13.60 1.26 -22.84
N VAL A 851 14.27 0.61 -23.79
CA VAL A 851 13.82 0.51 -25.19
C VAL A 851 13.04 -0.79 -25.37
N MET A 852 11.73 -0.68 -25.59
CA MET A 852 10.81 -1.80 -25.82
C MET A 852 11.23 -2.64 -27.04
N TYR A 853 10.95 -3.95 -27.00
CA TYR A 853 11.11 -4.80 -28.17
C TYR A 853 10.01 -4.52 -29.22
N ASN A 854 10.30 -4.81 -30.49
CA ASN A 854 9.43 -4.44 -31.62
C ASN A 854 8.01 -5.03 -31.56
N ASN A 855 7.85 -6.21 -30.95
CA ASN A 855 6.58 -6.93 -30.83
C ASN A 855 6.17 -7.20 -29.37
N GLU A 856 6.74 -6.46 -28.40
CA GLU A 856 6.46 -6.63 -26.98
C GLU A 856 5.23 -5.84 -26.57
N SER A 857 4.27 -6.51 -25.91
CA SER A 857 3.12 -5.80 -25.35
C SER A 857 3.55 -4.92 -24.17
N LEU A 858 2.74 -3.91 -23.82
CA LEU A 858 3.03 -3.08 -22.64
C LEU A 858 3.11 -3.93 -21.37
N ASN A 859 2.33 -5.01 -21.28
CA ASN A 859 2.37 -5.94 -20.15
C ASN A 859 3.69 -6.70 -20.09
N ASP A 860 4.11 -7.31 -21.19
CA ASP A 860 5.38 -8.06 -21.28
C ASP A 860 6.58 -7.16 -20.96
N TYR A 861 6.55 -5.92 -21.44
CA TYR A 861 7.56 -4.91 -21.12
C TYR A 861 7.67 -4.66 -19.61
N THR A 862 6.52 -4.55 -18.95
CA THR A 862 6.41 -4.38 -17.49
C THR A 862 7.07 -5.53 -16.76
N GLN A 863 6.68 -6.74 -17.11
CA GLN A 863 7.17 -7.95 -16.47
C GLN A 863 8.69 -8.07 -16.65
N ARG A 864 9.21 -7.73 -17.84
CA ARG A 864 10.64 -7.79 -18.13
C ARG A 864 11.47 -6.88 -17.21
N TYR A 865 11.12 -5.59 -17.09
CA TYR A 865 11.92 -4.71 -16.24
C TYR A 865 11.70 -4.97 -14.75
N LEU A 866 10.49 -5.34 -14.32
CA LEU A 866 10.20 -5.63 -12.91
C LEU A 866 10.94 -6.90 -12.44
N ARG A 867 11.02 -7.93 -13.27
CA ARG A 867 11.84 -9.12 -12.97
C ARG A 867 13.29 -8.76 -12.69
N PHE A 868 13.89 -7.89 -13.51
CA PHE A 868 15.26 -7.46 -13.31
C PHE A 868 15.43 -6.71 -11.97
N PHE A 869 14.58 -5.71 -11.71
CA PHE A 869 14.69 -4.91 -10.49
C PHE A 869 14.29 -5.66 -9.21
N THR A 870 13.53 -6.76 -9.33
CA THR A 870 13.24 -7.68 -8.23
C THR A 870 14.26 -8.82 -8.09
N SER A 871 15.38 -8.73 -8.81
CA SER A 871 16.48 -9.70 -8.78
C SER A 871 16.09 -11.11 -9.20
N GLN A 872 15.07 -11.22 -10.07
CA GLN A 872 14.63 -12.47 -10.70
C GLN A 872 15.34 -12.66 -12.05
N PHE A 873 16.67 -12.72 -11.97
CA PHE A 873 17.55 -12.76 -13.13
C PHE A 873 17.34 -14.02 -13.98
N THR A 874 17.32 -13.83 -15.29
CA THR A 874 17.43 -14.91 -16.29
C THR A 874 18.79 -15.60 -16.20
N ASP A 875 18.91 -16.81 -16.76
CA ASP A 875 20.17 -17.55 -16.73
C ASP A 875 21.29 -16.79 -17.46
N LYS A 876 20.95 -16.11 -18.57
CA LYS A 876 21.86 -15.19 -19.26
C LYS A 876 22.34 -14.05 -18.35
N GLU A 877 21.44 -13.42 -17.60
CA GLU A 877 21.83 -12.34 -16.69
C GLU A 877 22.71 -12.85 -15.53
N LYS A 878 22.47 -14.07 -15.05
CA LYS A 878 23.37 -14.70 -14.06
C LYS A 878 24.75 -14.97 -14.65
N GLU A 879 24.83 -15.44 -15.89
CA GLU A 879 26.09 -15.66 -16.62
C GLU A 879 26.85 -14.34 -16.87
N GLU A 880 26.14 -13.24 -17.12
CA GLU A 880 26.71 -11.88 -17.20
C GLU A 880 27.22 -11.34 -15.85
N GLY A 881 26.89 -12.01 -14.74
CA GLY A 881 27.33 -11.65 -13.39
C GLY A 881 26.41 -10.66 -12.68
N TRP A 882 25.14 -10.53 -13.09
CA TRP A 882 24.18 -9.68 -12.38
C TRP A 882 23.86 -10.23 -10.99
N THR A 883 23.88 -9.32 -10.02
CA THR A 883 23.47 -9.56 -8.62
C THR A 883 22.61 -8.38 -8.17
N GLU A 884 21.86 -8.53 -7.08
CA GLU A 884 21.05 -7.44 -6.51
C GLU A 884 21.91 -6.19 -6.24
N VAL A 885 23.11 -6.38 -5.69
CA VAL A 885 24.05 -5.28 -5.40
C VAL A 885 24.51 -4.58 -6.68
N ILE A 886 24.81 -5.33 -7.75
CA ILE A 886 25.25 -4.72 -9.02
C ILE A 886 24.08 -4.02 -9.72
N ALA A 887 22.84 -4.48 -9.51
CA ALA A 887 21.65 -3.79 -10.03
C ALA A 887 21.49 -2.37 -9.44
N PHE A 888 22.08 -2.05 -8.28
CA PHE A 888 22.08 -0.67 -7.76
C PHE A 888 22.81 0.31 -8.68
N ALA A 889 23.81 -0.15 -9.41
CA ALA A 889 24.51 0.68 -10.39
C ALA A 889 23.58 1.08 -11.57
N VAL A 890 22.62 0.23 -11.93
CA VAL A 890 21.59 0.54 -12.92
C VAL A 890 20.67 1.66 -12.39
N ILE A 891 20.29 1.58 -11.12
CA ILE A 891 19.47 2.60 -10.44
C ILE A 891 20.22 3.94 -10.36
N ALA A 892 21.49 3.94 -9.94
CA ALA A 892 22.35 5.12 -9.94
C ALA A 892 22.49 5.73 -11.35
N GLY A 893 22.57 4.89 -12.38
CA GLY A 893 22.61 5.34 -13.78
C GLY A 893 21.30 6.01 -14.21
N PHE A 894 20.14 5.47 -13.83
CA PHE A 894 18.85 6.13 -14.05
C PHE A 894 18.74 7.46 -13.30
N GLU A 895 19.18 7.54 -12.04
CA GLU A 895 19.23 8.80 -11.27
C GLU A 895 20.02 9.90 -11.98
N LYS A 896 21.18 9.54 -12.56
CA LYS A 896 22.01 10.46 -13.35
C LYS A 896 21.29 10.94 -14.62
N ILE A 897 20.53 10.07 -15.29
CA ILE A 897 19.72 10.43 -16.46
C ILE A 897 18.55 11.34 -16.07
N VAL A 898 17.88 11.05 -14.95
CA VAL A 898 16.81 11.91 -14.42
C VAL A 898 17.36 13.30 -14.12
N ARG A 899 18.53 13.41 -13.47
CA ARG A 899 19.15 14.73 -13.25
C ARG A 899 19.52 15.42 -14.55
N GLU A 900 20.13 14.71 -15.50
CA GLU A 900 20.55 15.26 -16.79
C GLU A 900 19.38 15.89 -17.56
N THR A 901 18.21 15.25 -17.50
CA THR A 901 17.02 15.61 -18.27
C THR A 901 16.03 16.47 -17.48
N ALA A 902 16.19 16.54 -16.15
CA ALA A 902 15.39 17.29 -15.18
C ALA A 902 13.86 17.20 -15.40
N PRO A 903 13.25 16.00 -15.53
CA PRO A 903 11.80 15.87 -15.58
C PRO A 903 11.17 16.20 -14.21
N VAL A 904 11.92 15.99 -13.13
CA VAL A 904 11.59 16.36 -11.76
C VAL A 904 12.82 16.99 -11.10
N ILE A 905 12.60 17.86 -10.11
CA ILE A 905 13.67 18.49 -9.32
C ILE A 905 13.47 18.09 -7.86
N PRO A 906 14.25 17.16 -7.31
CA PRO A 906 14.23 16.86 -5.88
C PRO A 906 14.61 18.11 -5.09
N LEU A 907 13.93 18.34 -3.95
CA LEU A 907 14.11 19.54 -3.13
C LEU A 907 14.55 19.19 -1.71
N MET A 908 13.79 18.32 -1.04
CA MET A 908 13.95 18.11 0.39
C MET A 908 13.34 16.81 0.89
N GLU A 909 13.85 16.38 2.03
CA GLU A 909 13.21 15.39 2.88
C GLU A 909 12.10 16.00 3.73
N VAL A 910 11.09 15.19 4.04
CA VAL A 910 9.96 15.56 4.90
C VAL A 910 9.90 14.73 6.18
N ASP A 911 8.86 15.00 6.98
CA ASP A 911 8.50 14.23 8.18
C ASP A 911 9.53 14.26 9.32
N THR A 912 10.46 15.22 9.27
CA THR A 912 11.38 15.49 10.38
C THR A 912 10.99 16.79 11.07
N TYR A 913 10.43 16.71 12.28
CA TYR A 913 9.92 17.86 13.03
C TYR A 913 9.94 17.65 14.55
N TRP A 914 9.88 18.75 15.30
CA TRP A 914 9.70 18.70 16.75
C TRP A 914 8.23 18.55 17.13
N GLU A 915 7.97 17.71 18.11
CA GLU A 915 6.66 17.51 18.72
C GLU A 915 6.75 17.57 20.24
N VAL A 916 5.62 17.82 20.89
CA VAL A 916 5.45 17.72 22.33
C VAL A 916 4.37 16.67 22.61
N THR A 917 4.65 15.70 23.49
CA THR A 917 3.73 14.62 23.81
C THR A 917 3.77 14.22 25.27
N ARG A 918 2.58 14.12 25.87
CA ARG A 918 2.30 13.50 27.17
C ARG A 918 1.68 12.11 27.01
N VAL A 919 1.53 11.64 25.77
CA VAL A 919 0.91 10.34 25.49
C VAL A 919 1.93 9.23 25.71
N ASN A 920 1.52 8.21 26.45
CA ASN A 920 2.32 7.01 26.70
C ASN A 920 1.52 5.76 26.32
N GLY A 921 2.19 4.63 26.29
CA GLY A 921 1.62 3.31 25.97
C GLY A 921 1.52 2.98 24.49
N VAL A 922 1.78 3.93 23.60
CA VAL A 922 1.95 3.70 22.15
C VAL A 922 3.40 3.97 21.74
N SER A 923 3.85 3.35 20.66
CA SER A 923 5.18 3.55 20.07
C SER A 923 5.29 4.89 19.30
N GLY A 924 4.16 5.41 18.80
CA GLY A 924 4.06 6.69 18.11
C GLY A 924 2.61 7.10 17.87
N LEU A 925 2.42 8.32 17.34
CA LEU A 925 1.10 8.91 17.06
C LEU A 925 0.87 9.16 15.55
N TYR A 926 1.65 8.48 14.71
CA TYR A 926 1.48 8.51 13.25
C TYR A 926 0.11 7.97 12.86
N SER A 927 -0.24 6.80 13.41
CA SER A 927 -1.59 6.23 13.39
C SER A 927 -2.12 6.13 14.83
N TYR A 928 -3.42 6.29 15.00
CA TYR A 928 -4.08 6.21 16.30
C TYR A 928 -4.50 4.77 16.57
N SER A 929 -3.52 3.91 16.85
CA SER A 929 -3.73 2.60 17.51
C SER A 929 -3.81 2.83 19.03
N LEU A 930 -4.96 3.34 19.51
CA LEU A 930 -5.05 3.94 20.85
C LEU A 930 -5.42 2.96 21.97
N GLN A 931 -5.46 1.64 21.70
CA GLN A 931 -5.85 0.63 22.70
C GLN A 931 -5.07 0.82 24.02
N TYR A 932 -3.78 1.13 23.91
CA TYR A 932 -2.86 1.26 25.03
C TYR A 932 -2.53 2.72 25.36
N ALA A 933 -3.09 3.69 24.64
CA ALA A 933 -2.74 5.10 24.82
C ALA A 933 -3.35 5.68 26.10
N TYR A 934 -2.61 6.55 26.79
CA TYR A 934 -3.09 7.35 27.93
C TYR A 934 -2.23 8.62 28.12
N ASP A 935 -2.77 9.64 28.79
CA ASP A 935 -2.01 10.82 29.23
C ASP A 935 -1.30 10.53 30.56
N VAL A 936 0.03 10.70 30.61
CA VAL A 936 0.83 10.42 31.81
C VAL A 936 0.53 11.34 33.00
N LEU A 937 -0.07 12.51 32.78
CA LEU A 937 -0.48 13.40 33.86
C LEU A 937 -1.84 13.01 34.45
N ASN A 938 -2.63 12.22 33.72
CA ASN A 938 -3.94 11.74 34.16
C ASN A 938 -4.16 10.27 33.77
N PRO A 939 -3.34 9.34 34.29
CA PRO A 939 -3.45 7.94 33.90
C PRO A 939 -4.76 7.34 34.42
N PRO A 940 -5.48 6.53 33.61
CA PRO A 940 -6.75 5.92 34.03
C PRO A 940 -6.58 4.83 35.09
N ALA A 941 -5.33 4.37 35.33
CA ALA A 941 -5.00 3.42 36.39
C ALA A 941 -3.70 3.81 37.11
N ALA A 942 -3.66 3.66 38.43
CA ALA A 942 -2.56 4.12 39.29
C ALA A 942 -1.23 3.35 39.08
N ASN A 943 -1.28 2.16 38.49
CA ASN A 943 -0.11 1.33 38.21
C ASN A 943 0.59 1.66 36.87
N LEU A 944 0.07 2.62 36.11
CA LEU A 944 0.64 3.01 34.82
C LEU A 944 1.85 3.95 35.01
N PRO A 945 2.92 3.78 34.20
CA PRO A 945 4.07 4.68 34.23
C PRO A 945 3.72 6.15 33.93
N THR A 946 4.14 7.06 34.80
CA THR A 946 3.94 8.52 34.61
C THR A 946 5.14 9.22 33.97
N ILE A 947 6.20 8.47 33.65
CA ILE A 947 7.39 8.96 32.96
C ILE A 947 7.40 8.36 31.55
N ILE A 948 7.48 9.23 30.55
CA ILE A 948 7.72 8.86 29.15
C ILE A 948 9.21 8.56 29.03
N LYS A 949 9.56 7.32 28.66
CA LYS A 949 10.93 6.89 28.44
C LYS A 949 11.22 6.79 26.95
#